data_AF-A0AAC9IUH6-F1
#
_entry.id   AF-A0AAC9IUH6-F1
#
_cell.length_a   1.000
_cell.length_b   1.000
_cell.length_c   1.000
_cell.angle_alpha   90.00
_cell.angle_beta   90.00
_cell.angle_gamma   90.00
#
_symmetry.space_group_name_H-M   'P 1'
#
loop_
_entity.id
_entity.type
_entity.pdbx_description
1 polymer ?
#
loop_
_entity_poly.entity_id
_entity_poly.type
_entity_poly.pdbx_seq_one_letter_code
_entity_poly.pdbx_strand_id
1 'polypeptide(L)'
;MKASANILKASFFDSKVWRKKLLPIALGLIGAFALLLLVLLSIASSNTEFFDRYFIWLYAANMVIGVCLILVILTLVIVIAVRWHRGHFGTRLIAKLAMIFALVGVVPGLILYGVSLQFVSRSIETWFDVQVESALNSGLELGRVTLRVAQEEILAEGNFIAEQVAQAPSGTSTDQMGAMVMKIRNQFGIQEVSLFNMQRNLILTSELRPKKYFPAPSADVIAEAFKKKGLTFLDPIEMEGGQRGYRVRALIPIVRKKTSQSKADSNKEVEDKYFLQLVRFIPAPLAKNIYAVETAYTEYQEKALGRTGLRKMFVGTLTLTLFFALFVAVILALLLGRQLARPLLMLLKGTQAVAQGDLSPKPELDTGDELGMLTRQFNVMTRQLADTRTSLQESKAFLEKVLGSLTAGVCIFDKNYNIVSSNSGADRIFSQDLTLLDGKPLSSNPALSEFEAAIKDGFATMKLAVVNEVAGVPMKDGQQATPIWQKQIQLHATNEFDSELGVTLFVRGTQLTPELRMVVFDDITDVVSAQRSIAWSEVARRLAHEIKNPLTPIQLSAERLQHKLAGKLTPEQEEMINRSTETIIGQVQAMKEMVNDFRDFAKTPTPQLRPVSINTLTKEILGLYEGSHLRTQLDPNCPEIMGDSTQLRQVIHNLLQNAQDASLEASHQSEPVEVKTELVPYGEQSGIAQNAVRLTISDNGVGFPAKILARAFEPYVTTKSKGTGLGLAVVKKIIDDHGAKIEIRNRMRGEEVVGAQVSILFMNLAKEAA
;
A
#
# COMPACT_ATOMS: atom_id res chain seq x y z
N MET A 1 36.05 -23.62 20.92
CA MET A 1 36.20 -22.55 19.90
C MET A 1 35.06 -21.51 19.99
N LYS A 2 34.92 -20.82 21.13
CA LYS A 2 33.88 -19.78 21.36
C LYS A 2 34.45 -18.35 21.47
N ALA A 3 35.73 -18.15 21.20
CA ALA A 3 36.42 -16.86 21.36
C ALA A 3 36.63 -16.06 20.06
N SER A 4 36.39 -16.64 18.88
CA SER A 4 36.65 -15.97 17.59
C SER A 4 35.43 -15.23 17.00
N ALA A 5 34.27 -15.26 17.67
CA ALA A 5 33.03 -14.65 17.16
C ALA A 5 32.81 -13.17 17.58
N ASN A 6 33.69 -12.60 18.42
CA ASN A 6 33.46 -11.28 19.03
C ASN A 6 34.27 -10.11 18.43
N ILE A 7 35.07 -10.32 17.38
CA ILE A 7 35.90 -9.25 16.78
C ILE A 7 35.15 -8.42 15.72
N LEU A 8 33.92 -8.79 15.36
CA LEU A 8 33.08 -8.07 14.40
C LEU A 8 31.97 -7.22 15.06
N LYS A 9 32.20 -6.68 16.26
CA LYS A 9 31.45 -5.53 16.79
C LYS A 9 32.27 -4.24 16.64
N ALA A 10 32.61 -3.89 15.41
CA ALA A 10 33.03 -2.52 15.09
C ALA A 10 31.77 -1.68 14.89
N SER A 11 31.38 -0.91 15.92
CA SER A 11 30.29 0.07 15.90
C SER A 11 30.42 1.14 14.80
N PHE A 12 31.53 1.14 14.05
CA PHE A 12 31.80 2.01 12.92
C PHE A 12 31.03 1.63 11.64
N PHE A 13 30.77 0.33 11.40
CA PHE A 13 30.13 -0.16 10.17
C PHE A 13 28.58 -0.15 10.19
N ASP A 14 27.97 0.14 11.35
CA ASP A 14 26.50 0.11 11.51
C ASP A 14 25.82 1.48 11.38
N SER A 15 26.58 2.56 11.17
CA SER A 15 25.97 3.87 10.93
C SER A 15 25.23 3.87 9.58
N LYS A 16 23.93 4.19 9.60
CA LYS A 16 23.05 4.28 8.42
C LYS A 16 23.64 5.16 7.30
N VAL A 17 24.50 6.12 7.67
CA VAL A 17 25.19 7.06 6.77
C VAL A 17 26.31 6.38 5.99
N TRP A 18 27.15 5.57 6.65
CA TRP A 18 28.22 4.80 6.00
C TRP A 18 27.68 3.84 4.93
N ARG A 19 26.59 3.14 5.26
CA ARG A 19 25.97 2.14 4.38
C ARG A 19 25.22 2.72 3.18
N LYS A 20 24.63 3.91 3.30
CA LYS A 20 23.83 4.52 2.21
C LYS A 20 24.62 5.44 1.29
N LYS A 21 25.65 6.15 1.77
CA LYS A 21 26.37 7.16 0.97
C LYS A 21 27.87 6.85 0.79
N LEU A 22 28.60 6.49 1.85
CA LEU A 22 30.07 6.35 1.75
C LEU A 22 30.50 5.06 1.04
N LEU A 23 29.83 3.93 1.28
CA LEU A 23 30.16 2.66 0.64
C LEU A 23 30.07 2.70 -0.91
N PRO A 24 28.99 3.21 -1.54
CA PRO A 24 28.92 3.30 -3.00
C PRO A 24 29.94 4.29 -3.58
N ILE A 25 30.26 5.38 -2.87
CA ILE A 25 31.29 6.35 -3.29
C ILE A 25 32.68 5.68 -3.26
N ALA A 26 33.01 4.95 -2.19
CA ALA A 26 34.27 4.23 -2.07
C ALA A 26 34.41 3.14 -3.16
N LEU A 27 33.35 2.37 -3.42
CA LEU A 27 33.30 1.39 -4.51
C LEU A 27 33.49 2.07 -5.88
N GLY A 28 32.84 3.21 -6.11
CA GLY A 28 32.99 3.99 -7.34
C GLY A 28 34.42 4.51 -7.54
N LEU A 29 35.05 5.03 -6.48
CA LEU A 29 36.45 5.48 -6.51
C LEU A 29 37.41 4.32 -6.82
N ILE A 30 37.27 3.17 -6.16
CA ILE A 30 38.11 1.99 -6.43
C ILE A 30 37.96 1.55 -7.89
N GLY A 31 36.73 1.54 -8.41
CA GLY A 31 36.46 1.23 -9.81
C GLY A 31 37.09 2.23 -10.79
N ALA A 32 36.98 3.53 -10.51
CA ALA A 32 37.58 4.59 -11.34
C ALA A 32 39.11 4.52 -11.34
N PHE A 33 39.73 4.28 -10.17
CA PHE A 33 41.17 4.09 -10.07
C PHE A 33 41.64 2.82 -10.81
N ALA A 34 40.90 1.72 -10.70
CA ALA A 34 41.21 0.49 -11.44
C ALA A 34 41.14 0.70 -12.96
N LEU A 35 40.10 1.40 -13.45
CA LEU A 35 39.97 1.75 -14.86
C LEU A 35 41.11 2.67 -15.34
N LEU A 36 41.44 3.70 -14.55
CA LEU A 36 42.55 4.61 -14.86
C LEU A 36 43.89 3.88 -14.91
N LEU A 37 44.12 2.91 -14.01
CA LEU A 37 45.33 2.10 -13.99
C LEU A 37 45.39 1.14 -15.19
N LEU A 38 44.26 0.57 -15.62
CA LEU A 38 44.17 -0.20 -16.87
C LEU A 38 44.51 0.64 -18.10
N VAL A 39 44.01 1.87 -18.17
CA VAL A 39 44.35 2.80 -19.28
C VAL A 39 45.84 3.15 -19.26
N LEU A 40 46.41 3.46 -18.09
CA LEU A 40 47.84 3.74 -17.94
C LEU A 40 48.71 2.54 -18.33
N LEU A 41 48.32 1.31 -17.97
CA LEU A 41 49.02 0.09 -18.37
C LEU A 41 48.95 -0.16 -19.88
N SER A 42 47.81 0.16 -20.51
CA SER A 42 47.66 0.10 -21.97
C SER A 42 48.61 1.07 -22.68
N ILE A 43 48.71 2.31 -22.19
CA ILE A 43 49.64 3.32 -22.71
C ILE A 43 51.09 2.90 -22.45
N ALA A 44 51.40 2.36 -21.27
CA ALA A 44 52.74 1.87 -20.95
C ALA A 44 53.18 0.70 -21.85
N SER A 45 52.24 -0.11 -22.33
CA SER A 45 52.54 -1.21 -23.25
C SER A 45 52.97 -0.75 -24.66
N SER A 46 52.69 0.49 -25.06
CA SER A 46 53.04 1.00 -26.39
C SER A 46 54.26 1.94 -26.38
N ASN A 47 54.74 2.36 -25.22
CA ASN A 47 55.86 3.30 -25.07
C ASN A 47 56.96 2.76 -24.15
N THR A 48 58.07 2.33 -24.75
CA THR A 48 59.23 1.73 -24.05
C THR A 48 59.88 2.67 -23.03
N GLU A 49 59.98 3.97 -23.34
CA GLU A 49 60.62 4.94 -22.43
C GLU A 49 59.75 5.23 -21.20
N PHE A 50 58.43 5.32 -21.41
CA PHE A 50 57.47 5.45 -20.32
C PHE A 50 57.43 4.21 -19.43
N PHE A 51 57.50 3.02 -20.07
CA PHE A 51 57.57 1.74 -19.38
C PHE A 51 58.79 1.68 -18.45
N ASP A 52 60.00 1.93 -18.96
CA ASP A 52 61.22 1.83 -18.16
C ASP A 52 61.24 2.80 -16.97
N ARG A 53 60.71 4.02 -17.14
CA ARG A 53 60.70 5.04 -16.07
C ARG A 53 59.70 4.74 -14.96
N TYR A 54 58.53 4.19 -15.28
CA TYR A 54 57.42 4.06 -14.33
C TYR A 54 57.05 2.61 -13.99
N PHE A 55 57.75 1.61 -14.52
CA PHE A 55 57.44 0.19 -14.32
C PHE A 55 57.21 -0.17 -12.85
N ILE A 56 58.12 0.22 -11.95
CA ILE A 56 58.04 -0.12 -10.52
C ILE A 56 56.80 0.49 -9.88
N TRP A 57 56.51 1.76 -10.17
CA TRP A 57 55.35 2.47 -9.63
C TRP A 57 54.03 1.92 -10.17
N LEU A 58 53.95 1.66 -11.48
CA LEU A 58 52.77 1.06 -12.10
C LEU A 58 52.51 -0.36 -11.58
N TYR A 59 53.56 -1.17 -11.44
CA TYR A 59 53.45 -2.52 -10.90
C TYR A 59 53.02 -2.51 -9.43
N ALA A 60 53.61 -1.65 -8.60
CA ALA A 60 53.23 -1.49 -7.20
C ALA A 60 51.79 -1.00 -7.04
N ALA A 61 51.39 0.01 -7.82
CA ALA A 61 50.02 0.53 -7.82
C ALA A 61 49.02 -0.55 -8.26
N ASN A 62 49.38 -1.36 -9.27
CA ASN A 62 48.56 -2.49 -9.71
C ASN A 62 48.38 -3.54 -8.60
N MET A 63 49.45 -3.89 -7.88
CA MET A 63 49.36 -4.80 -6.74
C MET A 63 48.46 -4.25 -5.63
N VAL A 64 48.57 -2.96 -5.30
CA VAL A 64 47.73 -2.31 -4.27
C VAL A 64 46.25 -2.34 -4.69
N ILE A 65 45.93 -1.91 -5.91
CA ILE A 65 44.54 -1.92 -6.39
C ILE A 65 44.00 -3.35 -6.52
N GLY A 66 44.82 -4.28 -7.00
CA GLY A 66 44.46 -5.69 -7.09
C GLY A 66 44.08 -6.27 -5.72
N VAL A 67 44.89 -6.02 -4.68
CA VAL A 67 44.58 -6.42 -3.30
C VAL A 67 43.30 -5.75 -2.79
N CYS A 68 43.11 -4.46 -3.04
CA CYS A 68 41.88 -3.75 -2.68
C CYS A 68 40.65 -4.37 -3.36
N LEU A 69 40.72 -4.67 -4.66
CA LEU A 69 39.64 -5.31 -5.41
C LEU A 69 39.34 -6.71 -4.86
N ILE A 70 40.36 -7.53 -4.59
CA ILE A 70 40.20 -8.87 -3.99
C ILE A 70 39.49 -8.77 -2.63
N LEU A 71 39.93 -7.87 -1.76
CA LEU A 71 39.30 -7.67 -0.44
C LEU A 71 37.83 -7.25 -0.58
N VAL A 72 37.54 -6.35 -1.52
CA VAL A 72 36.17 -5.90 -1.79
C VAL A 72 35.32 -7.05 -2.35
N ILE A 73 35.82 -7.79 -3.33
CA ILE A 73 35.14 -8.95 -3.93
C ILE A 73 34.87 -10.01 -2.85
N LEU A 74 35.85 -10.37 -2.03
CA LEU A 74 35.68 -11.30 -0.91
C LEU A 74 34.62 -10.80 0.06
N THR A 75 34.64 -9.52 0.42
CA THR A 75 33.63 -8.92 1.29
C THR A 75 32.23 -9.02 0.67
N LEU A 76 32.09 -8.72 -0.62
CA LEU A 76 30.83 -8.81 -1.35
C LEU A 76 30.31 -10.25 -1.41
N VAL A 77 31.18 -11.23 -1.70
CA VAL A 77 30.85 -12.65 -1.71
C VAL A 77 30.43 -13.13 -0.32
N ILE A 78 31.16 -12.76 0.74
CA ILE A 78 30.81 -13.06 2.13
C ILE A 78 29.44 -12.46 2.48
N VAL A 79 29.16 -11.21 2.08
CA VAL A 79 27.86 -10.57 2.30
C VAL A 79 26.74 -11.35 1.61
N ILE A 80 26.95 -11.83 0.39
CA ILE A 80 25.98 -12.66 -0.34
C ILE A 80 25.77 -13.99 0.40
N ALA A 81 26.84 -14.66 0.82
CA ALA A 81 26.79 -15.94 1.54
C ALA A 81 26.10 -15.82 2.91
N VAL A 82 26.41 -14.79 3.68
CA VAL A 82 25.77 -14.52 4.98
C VAL A 82 24.28 -14.22 4.80
N ARG A 83 23.90 -13.44 3.77
CA ARG A 83 22.48 -13.18 3.46
C ARG A 83 21.73 -14.45 3.10
N TRP A 84 22.37 -15.36 2.36
CA TRP A 84 21.81 -16.68 2.06
C TRP A 84 21.54 -17.48 3.34
N HIS A 85 22.50 -17.50 4.27
CA HIS A 85 22.43 -18.32 5.47
C HIS A 85 21.50 -17.76 6.57
N ARG A 86 21.29 -16.43 6.63
CA ARG A 86 20.45 -15.78 7.65
C ARG A 86 18.94 -15.89 7.42
N GLY A 87 18.48 -16.51 6.32
CA GLY A 87 17.10 -16.98 6.17
C GLY A 87 15.98 -15.93 6.18
N HIS A 88 16.27 -14.63 6.24
CA HIS A 88 15.22 -13.61 6.20
C HIS A 88 14.46 -13.64 4.86
N PHE A 89 13.13 -13.55 4.93
CA PHE A 89 12.22 -13.59 3.79
C PHE A 89 12.63 -12.56 2.71
N GLY A 90 12.81 -13.03 1.46
CA GLY A 90 13.30 -12.23 0.32
C GLY A 90 14.81 -12.24 0.06
N THR A 91 15.64 -12.60 1.04
CA THR A 91 17.11 -12.61 0.87
C THR A 91 17.61 -13.76 -0.01
N ARG A 92 16.89 -14.89 -0.04
CA ARG A 92 17.21 -16.04 -0.91
C ARG A 92 17.09 -15.70 -2.39
N LEU A 93 16.05 -14.95 -2.78
CA LEU A 93 15.86 -14.55 -4.18
C LEU A 93 17.01 -13.64 -4.65
N ILE A 94 17.34 -12.61 -3.86
CA ILE A 94 18.44 -11.68 -4.15
C ILE A 94 19.77 -12.44 -4.27
N ALA A 95 20.04 -13.36 -3.33
CA ALA A 95 21.28 -14.10 -3.32
C ALA A 95 21.36 -15.13 -4.48
N LYS A 96 20.24 -15.75 -4.88
CA LYS A 96 20.17 -16.65 -6.05
C LYS A 96 20.43 -15.89 -7.36
N LEU A 97 19.76 -14.76 -7.57
CA LEU A 97 20.01 -13.89 -8.73
C LEU A 97 21.46 -13.40 -8.77
N ALA A 98 21.98 -12.92 -7.63
CA ALA A 98 23.36 -12.45 -7.56
C ALA A 98 24.38 -13.57 -7.87
N MET A 99 24.12 -14.80 -7.43
CA MET A 99 24.95 -15.96 -7.74
C MET A 99 24.94 -16.32 -9.22
N ILE A 100 23.78 -16.30 -9.88
CA ILE A 100 23.65 -16.56 -11.32
C ILE A 100 24.44 -15.52 -12.12
N PHE A 101 24.23 -14.23 -11.85
CA PHE A 101 24.94 -13.16 -12.54
C PHE A 101 26.45 -13.19 -12.28
N ALA A 102 26.87 -13.51 -11.05
CA ALA A 102 28.28 -13.69 -10.75
C ALA A 102 28.86 -14.85 -11.55
N LEU A 103 28.20 -16.01 -11.61
CA LEU A 103 28.67 -17.17 -12.36
C LEU A 103 28.81 -16.87 -13.85
N VAL A 104 27.84 -16.19 -14.44
CA VAL A 104 27.86 -15.76 -15.85
C VAL A 104 29.00 -14.78 -16.13
N GLY A 105 29.38 -13.93 -15.18
CA GLY A 105 30.52 -13.01 -15.33
C GLY A 105 31.88 -13.67 -15.07
N VAL A 106 31.99 -14.50 -14.02
CA VAL A 106 33.26 -15.07 -13.56
C VAL A 106 33.78 -16.14 -14.52
N VAL A 107 32.92 -17.08 -14.92
CA VAL A 107 33.36 -18.29 -15.64
C VAL A 107 33.99 -17.94 -17.00
N PRO A 108 33.35 -17.13 -17.87
CA PRO A 108 33.98 -16.71 -19.12
C PRO A 108 35.25 -15.88 -18.89
N GLY A 109 35.26 -15.02 -17.85
CA GLY A 109 36.43 -14.22 -17.48
C GLY A 109 37.64 -15.06 -17.10
N LEU A 110 37.45 -16.12 -16.31
CA LEU A 110 38.52 -17.06 -15.94
C LEU A 110 39.04 -17.84 -17.14
N ILE A 111 38.16 -18.26 -18.05
CA ILE A 111 38.55 -18.95 -19.29
C ILE A 111 39.42 -18.02 -20.15
N LEU A 112 38.96 -16.79 -20.39
CA LEU A 112 39.72 -15.81 -21.17
C LEU A 112 41.06 -15.51 -20.51
N TYR A 113 41.09 -15.31 -19.20
CA TYR A 113 42.34 -15.10 -18.46
C TYR A 113 43.31 -16.28 -18.63
N GLY A 114 42.84 -17.52 -18.49
CA GLY A 114 43.67 -18.72 -18.67
C GLY A 114 44.26 -18.82 -20.08
N VAL A 115 43.44 -18.61 -21.11
CA VAL A 115 43.89 -18.63 -22.51
C VAL A 115 44.87 -17.49 -22.80
N SER A 116 44.58 -16.27 -22.34
CA SER A 116 45.46 -15.12 -22.51
C SER A 116 46.78 -15.30 -21.78
N LEU A 117 46.79 -15.84 -20.56
CA LEU A 117 48.02 -16.18 -19.84
C LEU A 117 48.88 -17.18 -20.63
N GLN A 118 48.26 -18.24 -21.15
CA GLN A 118 48.97 -19.25 -21.92
C GLN A 118 49.56 -18.64 -23.20
N PHE A 119 48.78 -17.84 -23.91
CA PHE A 119 49.21 -17.17 -25.14
C PHE A 119 50.37 -16.19 -24.88
N VAL A 120 50.24 -15.30 -23.88
CA VAL A 120 51.25 -14.30 -23.55
C VAL A 120 52.52 -14.96 -23.03
N SER A 121 52.41 -15.90 -22.10
CA SER A 121 53.58 -16.58 -21.52
C SER A 121 54.38 -17.29 -22.59
N ARG A 122 53.68 -18.04 -23.46
CA ARG A 122 54.32 -18.79 -24.54
C ARG A 122 54.91 -17.85 -25.59
N SER A 123 54.19 -16.82 -26.02
CA SER A 123 54.66 -15.90 -27.07
C SER A 123 55.91 -15.12 -26.66
N ILE A 124 55.98 -14.65 -25.41
CA ILE A 124 57.19 -13.98 -24.88
C ILE A 124 58.34 -14.98 -24.78
N GLU A 125 58.07 -16.23 -24.39
CA GLU A 125 59.09 -17.28 -24.35
C GLU A 125 59.66 -17.60 -25.74
N THR A 126 58.84 -17.64 -26.79
CA THR A 126 59.33 -17.92 -28.16
C THR A 126 60.19 -16.81 -28.75
N TRP A 127 59.88 -15.53 -28.46
CA TRP A 127 60.68 -14.40 -28.96
C TRP A 127 62.08 -14.33 -28.33
N PHE A 128 62.23 -14.88 -27.12
CA PHE A 128 63.47 -14.95 -26.37
C PHE A 128 63.89 -16.40 -26.13
N ASP A 129 63.78 -17.22 -27.18
CA ASP A 129 64.19 -18.62 -27.10
C ASP A 129 65.72 -18.74 -27.06
N VAL A 130 66.19 -19.77 -26.36
CA VAL A 130 67.59 -20.17 -26.21
C VAL A 130 68.23 -20.39 -27.58
N GLN A 131 67.46 -20.76 -28.60
CA GLN A 131 67.96 -20.94 -29.96
C GLN A 131 68.48 -19.65 -30.59
N VAL A 132 67.78 -18.52 -30.42
CA VAL A 132 68.21 -17.22 -30.97
C VAL A 132 69.44 -16.73 -30.24
N GLU A 133 69.43 -16.78 -28.90
CA GLU A 133 70.58 -16.42 -28.08
C GLU A 133 71.80 -17.29 -28.40
N SER A 134 71.60 -18.61 -28.54
CA SER A 134 72.66 -19.55 -28.92
C SER A 134 73.19 -19.27 -30.31
N ALA A 135 72.33 -18.98 -31.31
CA ALA A 135 72.78 -18.67 -32.66
C ALA A 135 73.60 -17.37 -32.70
N LEU A 136 73.17 -16.36 -31.95
CA LEU A 136 73.84 -15.05 -31.86
C LEU A 136 75.18 -15.16 -31.11
N ASN A 137 75.21 -15.92 -30.00
CA ASN A 137 76.43 -16.19 -29.24
C ASN A 137 77.43 -17.00 -30.07
N SER A 138 76.98 -18.06 -30.76
CA SER A 138 77.81 -18.83 -31.69
C SER A 138 78.34 -17.96 -32.84
N GLY A 139 77.52 -17.04 -33.37
CA GLY A 139 77.96 -16.08 -34.38
C GLY A 139 79.02 -15.10 -33.87
N LEU A 140 78.85 -14.60 -32.63
CA LEU A 140 79.82 -13.72 -31.98
C LEU A 140 81.13 -14.46 -31.69
N GLU A 141 81.05 -15.69 -31.20
CA GLU A 141 82.20 -16.56 -30.95
C GLU A 141 82.93 -16.89 -32.25
N LEU A 142 82.19 -17.20 -33.33
CA LEU A 142 82.77 -17.42 -34.66
C LEU A 142 83.52 -16.18 -35.15
N GLY A 143 82.96 -14.98 -34.96
CA GLY A 143 83.64 -13.71 -35.27
C GLY A 143 84.94 -13.54 -34.47
N ARG A 144 84.90 -13.78 -33.16
CA ARG A 144 86.08 -13.69 -32.27
C ARG A 144 87.14 -14.73 -32.62
N VAL A 145 86.75 -15.96 -32.90
CA VAL A 145 87.66 -17.03 -33.34
C VAL A 145 88.30 -16.68 -34.67
N THR A 146 87.52 -16.17 -35.64
CA THR A 146 88.06 -15.75 -36.95
C THR A 146 89.09 -14.64 -36.81
N LEU A 147 88.84 -13.65 -35.94
CA LEU A 147 89.82 -12.59 -35.64
C LEU A 147 91.07 -13.13 -34.95
N ARG A 148 90.93 -14.11 -34.04
CA ARG A 148 92.06 -14.78 -33.38
C ARG A 148 92.90 -15.59 -34.37
N VAL A 149 92.27 -16.36 -35.25
CA VAL A 149 92.95 -17.08 -36.34
C VAL A 149 93.69 -16.09 -37.23
N ALA A 150 93.07 -14.96 -37.57
CA ALA A 150 93.73 -13.91 -38.35
C ALA A 150 94.92 -13.27 -37.60
N GLN A 151 94.91 -13.22 -36.26
CA GLN A 151 96.06 -12.80 -35.45
C GLN A 151 97.17 -13.85 -35.41
N GLU A 152 96.83 -15.12 -35.29
CA GLU A 152 97.81 -16.22 -35.27
C GLU A 152 98.48 -16.40 -36.64
N GLU A 153 97.72 -16.33 -37.73
CA GLU A 153 98.24 -16.39 -39.10
C GLU A 153 99.24 -15.28 -39.40
N ILE A 154 98.88 -14.01 -39.13
CA ILE A 154 99.80 -12.89 -39.40
C ILE A 154 101.07 -12.96 -38.53
N LEU A 155 100.98 -13.52 -37.33
CA LEU A 155 102.14 -13.75 -36.47
C LEU A 155 103.03 -14.84 -37.06
N ALA A 156 102.46 -15.94 -37.54
CA ALA A 156 103.19 -17.02 -38.20
C ALA A 156 103.86 -16.56 -39.50
N GLU A 157 103.11 -15.84 -40.35
CA GLU A 157 103.60 -15.21 -41.59
C GLU A 157 104.73 -14.19 -41.27
N GLY A 158 104.55 -13.40 -40.22
CA GLY A 158 105.53 -12.43 -39.74
C GLY A 158 106.82 -13.07 -39.21
N ASN A 159 106.71 -14.19 -38.47
CA ASN A 159 107.87 -14.98 -38.04
C ASN A 159 108.63 -15.56 -39.24
N PHE A 160 107.94 -16.04 -40.27
CA PHE A 160 108.57 -16.50 -41.50
C PHE A 160 109.32 -15.36 -42.21
N ILE A 161 108.72 -14.17 -42.34
CA ILE A 161 109.39 -13.00 -42.92
C ILE A 161 110.60 -12.60 -42.07
N ALA A 162 110.46 -12.58 -40.75
CA ALA A 162 111.52 -12.24 -39.81
C ALA A 162 112.71 -13.20 -39.92
N GLU A 163 112.47 -14.50 -40.07
CA GLU A 163 113.50 -15.51 -40.27
C GLU A 163 114.23 -15.33 -41.61
N GLN A 164 113.49 -15.09 -42.70
CA GLN A 164 114.07 -14.79 -44.01
C GLN A 164 114.94 -13.52 -44.00
N VAL A 165 114.49 -12.48 -43.28
CA VAL A 165 115.26 -11.24 -43.09
C VAL A 165 116.50 -11.48 -42.21
N ALA A 166 116.41 -12.34 -41.19
CA ALA A 166 117.54 -12.69 -40.32
C ALA A 166 118.61 -13.52 -41.05
N GLN A 167 118.20 -14.42 -41.94
CA GLN A 167 119.09 -15.30 -42.73
C GLN A 167 119.70 -14.62 -43.97
N ALA A 168 119.26 -13.42 -44.34
CA ALA A 168 119.84 -12.67 -45.45
C ALA A 168 121.35 -12.43 -45.24
N PRO A 169 122.20 -12.50 -46.28
CA PRO A 169 123.64 -12.25 -46.17
C PRO A 169 123.98 -10.85 -45.63
N SER A 170 125.10 -10.71 -44.92
CA SER A 170 125.55 -9.46 -44.24
C SER A 170 125.93 -8.29 -45.16
N GLY A 171 125.61 -8.35 -46.45
CA GLY A 171 125.86 -7.31 -47.46
C GLY A 171 124.71 -7.06 -48.45
N THR A 172 123.52 -7.63 -48.22
CA THR A 172 122.33 -7.35 -49.05
C THR A 172 121.95 -5.87 -48.94
N SER A 173 121.84 -5.17 -50.07
CA SER A 173 121.44 -3.76 -50.08
C SER A 173 120.00 -3.58 -49.60
N THR A 174 119.70 -2.42 -49.02
CA THR A 174 118.35 -2.07 -48.55
C THR A 174 117.29 -2.26 -49.65
N ASP A 175 117.66 -2.00 -50.91
CA ASP A 175 116.77 -2.17 -52.07
C ASP A 175 116.47 -3.64 -52.39
N GLN A 176 117.47 -4.53 -52.29
CA GLN A 176 117.27 -5.97 -52.51
C GLN A 176 116.42 -6.60 -51.39
N MET A 177 116.65 -6.18 -50.13
CA MET A 177 115.82 -6.59 -49.00
C MET A 177 114.39 -6.05 -49.12
N GLY A 178 114.23 -4.82 -49.60
CA GLY A 178 112.94 -4.22 -49.96
C GLY A 178 112.17 -5.01 -50.99
N ALA A 179 112.83 -5.42 -52.08
CA ALA A 179 112.21 -6.23 -53.13
C ALA A 179 111.78 -7.63 -52.62
N MET A 180 112.59 -8.27 -51.76
CA MET A 180 112.25 -9.55 -51.14
C MET A 180 111.04 -9.43 -50.22
N VAL A 181 111.02 -8.42 -49.33
CA VAL A 181 109.89 -8.15 -48.43
C VAL A 181 108.63 -7.81 -49.22
N MET A 182 108.74 -7.04 -50.30
CA MET A 182 107.62 -6.73 -51.20
C MET A 182 107.03 -7.99 -51.86
N LYS A 183 107.88 -8.92 -52.31
CA LYS A 183 107.43 -10.19 -52.91
C LYS A 183 106.69 -11.05 -51.87
N ILE A 184 107.26 -11.21 -50.68
CA ILE A 184 106.66 -12.02 -49.62
C ILE A 184 105.36 -11.38 -49.09
N ARG A 185 105.34 -10.05 -48.93
CA ARG A 185 104.13 -9.29 -48.60
C ARG A 185 103.01 -9.55 -49.60
N ASN A 186 103.30 -9.45 -50.90
CA ASN A 186 102.31 -9.70 -51.95
C ASN A 186 101.83 -11.15 -51.97
N GLN A 187 102.71 -12.12 -51.65
CA GLN A 187 102.37 -13.54 -51.57
C GLN A 187 101.38 -13.84 -50.44
N PHE A 188 101.58 -13.25 -49.26
CA PHE A 188 100.69 -13.44 -48.09
C PHE A 188 99.52 -12.44 -48.03
N GLY A 189 99.42 -11.51 -48.99
CA GLY A 189 98.35 -10.50 -49.00
C GLY A 189 98.41 -9.52 -47.84
N ILE A 190 99.59 -9.28 -47.26
CA ILE A 190 99.79 -8.31 -46.18
C ILE A 190 99.79 -6.90 -46.79
N GLN A 191 99.16 -5.90 -46.15
CA GLN A 191 99.08 -4.56 -46.73
C GLN A 191 100.31 -3.69 -46.45
N GLU A 192 100.94 -3.87 -45.30
CA GLU A 192 102.15 -3.16 -44.89
C GLU A 192 103.09 -4.11 -44.15
N VAL A 193 104.37 -4.05 -44.52
CA VAL A 193 105.46 -4.67 -43.76
C VAL A 193 106.56 -3.63 -43.58
N SER A 194 106.85 -3.28 -42.33
CA SER A 194 107.83 -2.24 -41.99
C SER A 194 108.86 -2.77 -40.99
N LEU A 195 110.13 -2.52 -41.26
CA LEU A 195 111.27 -2.91 -40.43
C LEU A 195 111.82 -1.67 -39.71
N PHE A 196 111.95 -1.77 -38.39
CA PHE A 196 112.45 -0.71 -37.54
C PHE A 196 113.64 -1.17 -36.70
N ASN A 197 114.51 -0.23 -36.32
CA ASN A 197 115.52 -0.47 -35.27
C ASN A 197 114.92 -0.27 -33.87
N MET A 198 115.67 -0.66 -32.83
CA MET A 198 115.26 -0.41 -31.43
C MET A 198 115.09 1.08 -31.08
N GLN A 199 115.71 1.99 -31.85
CA GLN A 199 115.53 3.45 -31.71
C GLN A 199 114.24 3.97 -32.36
N ARG A 200 113.40 3.10 -32.94
CA ARG A 200 112.14 3.40 -33.65
C ARG A 200 112.32 4.14 -34.98
N ASN A 201 113.52 4.14 -35.53
CA ASN A 201 113.78 4.65 -36.87
C ASN A 201 113.38 3.57 -37.89
N LEU A 202 112.63 4.00 -38.91
CA LEU A 202 112.25 3.14 -40.03
C LEU A 202 113.47 2.82 -40.90
N ILE A 203 113.71 1.53 -41.14
CA ILE A 203 114.79 1.03 -41.99
C ILE A 203 114.24 0.74 -43.39
N LEU A 204 113.10 0.06 -43.44
CA LEU A 204 112.46 -0.39 -44.66
C LEU A 204 110.95 -0.39 -44.46
N THR A 205 110.18 0.03 -45.47
CA THR A 205 108.74 -0.23 -45.52
C THR A 205 108.31 -0.72 -46.89
N SER A 206 107.31 -1.59 -46.90
CA SER A 206 106.66 -2.09 -48.10
C SER A 206 105.15 -1.95 -47.92
N GLU A 207 104.54 -0.95 -48.56
CA GLU A 207 103.09 -0.68 -48.54
C GLU A 207 102.42 -0.76 -49.92
N LEU A 208 101.10 -0.96 -49.94
CA LEU A 208 100.28 -0.81 -51.15
C LEU A 208 100.05 0.67 -51.56
N ARG A 209 100.02 1.60 -50.60
CA ARG A 209 99.83 3.05 -50.85
C ARG A 209 101.10 3.81 -50.41
N PRO A 210 101.85 4.47 -51.32
CA PRO A 210 103.12 5.10 -50.95
C PRO A 210 102.95 6.27 -49.97
N LYS A 211 103.83 6.34 -48.95
CA LYS A 211 103.99 7.40 -47.93
C LYS A 211 102.99 7.39 -46.74
N LYS A 212 102.40 6.26 -46.36
CA LYS A 212 101.48 6.21 -45.21
C LYS A 212 101.71 4.94 -44.36
N TYR A 213 102.91 4.81 -43.80
CA TYR A 213 103.26 3.71 -42.89
C TYR A 213 102.72 3.95 -41.49
N PHE A 214 102.42 2.86 -40.79
CA PHE A 214 101.96 2.92 -39.42
C PHE A 214 103.16 3.17 -38.48
N PRO A 215 103.10 4.18 -37.59
CA PRO A 215 104.25 4.55 -36.77
C PRO A 215 104.64 3.43 -35.81
N ALA A 216 105.94 3.37 -35.49
CA ALA A 216 106.48 2.44 -34.51
C ALA A 216 105.77 2.59 -33.14
N PRO A 217 105.45 1.48 -32.45
CA PRO A 217 104.80 1.54 -31.15
C PRO A 217 105.75 2.00 -30.03
N SER A 218 105.21 2.15 -28.82
CA SER A 218 105.98 2.56 -27.65
C SER A 218 107.10 1.56 -27.32
N ALA A 219 108.15 2.03 -26.64
CA ALA A 219 109.28 1.20 -26.24
C ALA A 219 108.86 0.01 -25.36
N ASP A 220 107.84 0.18 -24.53
CA ASP A 220 107.30 -0.87 -23.65
C ASP A 220 106.67 -2.01 -24.46
N VAL A 221 105.88 -1.68 -25.49
CA VAL A 221 105.26 -2.65 -26.40
C VAL A 221 106.32 -3.44 -27.17
N ILE A 222 107.38 -2.77 -27.61
CA ILE A 222 108.50 -3.42 -28.28
C ILE A 222 109.19 -4.39 -27.31
N ALA A 223 109.53 -3.94 -26.09
CA ALA A 223 110.16 -4.79 -25.07
C ALA A 223 109.30 -6.03 -24.75
N GLU A 224 107.98 -5.86 -24.66
CA GLU A 224 107.04 -6.97 -24.46
C GLU A 224 107.01 -7.94 -25.65
N ALA A 225 107.01 -7.44 -26.89
CA ALA A 225 107.08 -8.27 -28.10
C ALA A 225 108.37 -9.11 -28.16
N PHE A 226 109.51 -8.55 -27.73
CA PHE A 226 110.77 -9.29 -27.59
C PHE A 226 110.70 -10.38 -26.50
N LYS A 227 110.04 -10.10 -25.37
CA LYS A 227 109.85 -11.09 -24.29
C LYS A 227 108.93 -12.24 -24.70
N LYS A 228 107.84 -11.93 -25.41
CA LYS A 228 106.81 -12.90 -25.84
C LYS A 228 107.10 -13.57 -27.19
N LYS A 229 108.21 -13.20 -27.88
CA LYS A 229 108.57 -13.68 -29.22
C LYS A 229 107.49 -13.42 -30.27
N GLY A 230 106.89 -12.23 -30.20
CA GLY A 230 105.77 -11.84 -31.05
C GLY A 230 104.62 -11.27 -30.24
N LEU A 231 103.98 -10.22 -30.77
CA LEU A 231 102.79 -9.63 -30.16
C LEU A 231 101.83 -9.16 -31.25
N THR A 232 100.55 -9.48 -31.08
CA THR A 232 99.49 -9.09 -32.03
C THR A 232 98.53 -8.11 -31.39
N PHE A 233 97.99 -7.22 -32.22
CA PHE A 233 97.01 -6.22 -31.84
C PHE A 233 95.85 -6.27 -32.83
N LEU A 234 94.64 -6.06 -32.31
CA LEU A 234 93.46 -5.84 -33.11
C LEU A 234 93.03 -4.39 -32.89
N ASP A 235 93.16 -3.54 -33.91
CA ASP A 235 92.66 -2.17 -33.81
C ASP A 235 91.38 -2.02 -34.64
N PRO A 236 90.35 -1.36 -34.10
CA PRO A 236 89.23 -0.87 -34.90
C PRO A 236 89.71 0.28 -35.79
N ILE A 237 89.21 0.32 -37.02
CA ILE A 237 89.47 1.39 -37.99
C ILE A 237 88.17 1.88 -38.62
N GLU A 238 88.14 3.12 -39.07
CA GLU A 238 87.08 3.62 -39.95
C GLU A 238 87.56 3.51 -41.40
N MET A 239 86.81 2.76 -42.21
CA MET A 239 87.04 2.59 -43.64
C MET A 239 86.39 3.72 -44.44
N GLU A 240 86.87 3.96 -45.66
CA GLU A 240 86.30 4.92 -46.61
C GLU A 240 84.79 4.62 -46.82
N GLY A 241 83.92 5.58 -46.49
CA GLY A 241 82.46 5.42 -46.49
C GLY A 241 81.80 5.24 -45.12
N GLY A 242 82.54 5.42 -44.01
CA GLY A 242 82.00 5.43 -42.64
C GLY A 242 81.73 4.03 -42.06
N GLN A 243 82.15 2.96 -42.74
CA GLN A 243 82.04 1.60 -42.23
C GLN A 243 83.18 1.30 -41.26
N ARG A 244 82.87 0.66 -40.13
CA ARG A 244 83.87 0.19 -39.17
C ARG A 244 84.52 -1.09 -39.69
N GLY A 245 85.85 -1.12 -39.65
CA GLY A 245 86.68 -2.26 -40.02
C GLY A 245 87.62 -2.66 -38.89
N TYR A 246 88.31 -3.78 -39.08
CA TYR A 246 89.38 -4.20 -38.18
C TYR A 246 90.70 -4.26 -38.94
N ARG A 247 91.79 -3.89 -38.28
CA ARG A 247 93.14 -4.23 -38.72
C ARG A 247 93.84 -5.04 -37.66
N VAL A 248 94.57 -6.04 -38.12
CA VAL A 248 95.45 -6.83 -37.29
C VAL A 248 96.87 -6.32 -37.49
N ARG A 249 97.55 -5.99 -36.40
CA ARG A 249 98.97 -5.67 -36.40
C ARG A 249 99.76 -6.76 -35.72
N ALA A 250 100.90 -7.15 -36.28
CA ALA A 250 101.82 -8.07 -35.64
C ALA A 250 103.19 -7.40 -35.50
N LEU A 251 103.78 -7.53 -34.32
CA LEU A 251 105.13 -7.11 -34.01
C LEU A 251 105.99 -8.33 -33.78
N ILE A 252 107.01 -8.52 -34.61
CA ILE A 252 107.91 -9.67 -34.55
C ILE A 252 109.34 -9.19 -34.30
N PRO A 253 109.98 -9.63 -33.21
CA PRO A 253 111.38 -9.31 -32.94
C PRO A 253 112.29 -10.07 -33.91
N ILE A 254 113.28 -9.38 -34.46
CA ILE A 254 114.36 -9.95 -35.28
C ILE A 254 115.67 -9.72 -34.54
N VAL A 255 116.41 -10.80 -34.30
CA VAL A 255 117.76 -10.74 -33.70
C VAL A 255 118.73 -11.27 -34.74
N ARG A 256 119.57 -10.38 -35.29
CA ARG A 256 120.59 -10.75 -36.27
C ARG A 256 121.93 -10.85 -35.58
N LYS A 257 122.53 -12.04 -35.59
CA LYS A 257 123.88 -12.26 -35.08
C LYS A 257 124.89 -11.82 -36.14
N LYS A 258 125.67 -10.78 -35.85
CA LYS A 258 126.89 -10.48 -36.62
C LYS A 258 128.05 -11.26 -36.01
N THR A 259 128.71 -12.08 -36.80
CA THR A 259 130.07 -12.54 -36.49
C THR A 259 131.01 -11.36 -36.64
N SER A 260 131.29 -10.68 -35.53
CA SER A 260 132.38 -9.71 -35.46
C SER A 260 133.70 -10.46 -35.62
N GLN A 261 134.35 -10.32 -36.78
CA GLN A 261 135.76 -10.67 -36.92
C GLN A 261 136.61 -9.57 -36.27
N SER A 262 136.63 -9.53 -34.94
CA SER A 262 137.62 -8.77 -34.18
C SER A 262 138.37 -9.73 -33.26
N LYS A 263 139.64 -10.01 -33.60
CA LYS A 263 140.61 -10.61 -32.68
C LYS A 263 141.25 -9.48 -31.85
N ALA A 264 140.55 -9.06 -30.81
CA ALA A 264 141.12 -8.65 -29.54
C ALA A 264 139.99 -8.75 -28.49
N ASP A 265 140.03 -9.84 -27.73
CA ASP A 265 139.23 -10.16 -26.55
C ASP A 265 137.70 -10.28 -26.66
N SER A 266 137.24 -11.50 -26.32
CA SER A 266 135.87 -11.96 -26.10
C SER A 266 134.96 -12.00 -27.34
N ASN A 267 134.45 -13.20 -27.65
CA ASN A 267 133.29 -13.45 -28.53
C ASN A 267 132.04 -12.74 -27.95
N LYS A 268 131.99 -11.41 -27.98
CA LYS A 268 130.73 -10.68 -27.86
C LYS A 268 130.04 -10.76 -29.21
N GLU A 269 129.15 -11.73 -29.35
CA GLU A 269 128.14 -11.69 -30.41
C GLU A 269 127.40 -10.36 -30.29
N VAL A 270 127.65 -9.43 -31.22
CA VAL A 270 126.87 -8.20 -31.29
C VAL A 270 125.57 -8.56 -31.99
N GLU A 271 124.52 -8.62 -31.20
CA GLU A 271 123.16 -8.85 -31.67
C GLU A 271 122.54 -7.53 -32.13
N ASP A 272 122.36 -7.36 -33.44
CA ASP A 272 121.54 -6.27 -33.96
C ASP A 272 120.07 -6.65 -33.78
N LYS A 273 119.37 -5.89 -32.94
CA LYS A 273 117.94 -6.08 -32.65
C LYS A 273 117.11 -5.16 -33.54
N TYR A 274 116.19 -5.75 -34.28
CA TYR A 274 115.20 -5.08 -35.10
C TYR A 274 113.81 -5.59 -34.73
N PHE A 275 112.77 -4.88 -35.14
CA PHE A 275 111.43 -5.43 -35.10
C PHE A 275 110.72 -5.20 -36.42
N LEU A 276 109.97 -6.20 -36.83
CA LEU A 276 109.12 -6.20 -37.99
C LEU A 276 107.69 -5.88 -37.55
N GLN A 277 107.08 -4.92 -38.20
CA GLN A 277 105.68 -4.59 -38.03
C GLN A 277 104.92 -4.99 -39.28
N LEU A 278 103.89 -5.82 -39.12
CA LEU A 278 102.96 -6.18 -40.18
C LEU A 278 101.62 -5.52 -39.88
N VAL A 279 100.94 -5.06 -40.92
CA VAL A 279 99.55 -4.59 -40.84
C VAL A 279 98.72 -5.33 -41.89
N ARG A 280 97.67 -6.00 -41.42
CA ARG A 280 96.69 -6.69 -42.26
C ARG A 280 95.28 -6.15 -42.02
N PHE A 281 94.58 -5.73 -43.06
CA PHE A 281 93.16 -5.36 -42.96
C PHE A 281 92.27 -6.59 -43.05
N ILE A 282 91.28 -6.67 -42.17
CA ILE A 282 90.22 -7.67 -42.27
C ILE A 282 89.32 -7.31 -43.45
N PRO A 283 88.95 -8.26 -44.33
CA PRO A 283 88.06 -7.99 -45.45
C PRO A 283 86.76 -7.32 -45.01
N ALA A 284 86.34 -6.28 -45.73
CA ALA A 284 85.15 -5.48 -45.39
C ALA A 284 83.86 -6.31 -45.19
N PRO A 285 83.57 -7.36 -46.00
CA PRO A 285 82.38 -8.20 -45.76
C PRO A 285 82.41 -8.92 -44.42
N LEU A 286 83.59 -9.38 -43.99
CA LEU A 286 83.77 -10.10 -42.73
C LEU A 286 83.66 -9.14 -41.54
N ALA A 287 84.30 -7.97 -41.63
CA ALA A 287 84.19 -6.93 -40.59
C ALA A 287 82.74 -6.44 -40.42
N LYS A 288 82.02 -6.24 -41.53
CA LYS A 288 80.59 -5.88 -41.50
C LYS A 288 79.74 -6.94 -40.78
N ASN A 289 79.98 -8.23 -41.07
CA ASN A 289 79.23 -9.31 -40.44
C ASN A 289 79.54 -9.44 -38.94
N ILE A 290 80.81 -9.32 -38.54
CA ILE A 290 81.21 -9.34 -37.12
C ILE A 290 80.52 -8.20 -36.36
N TYR A 291 80.53 -6.99 -36.92
CA TYR A 291 79.88 -5.83 -36.30
C TYR A 291 78.35 -5.97 -36.25
N ALA A 292 77.73 -6.50 -37.30
CA ALA A 292 76.29 -6.73 -37.34
C ALA A 292 75.85 -7.73 -36.27
N VAL A 293 76.61 -8.82 -36.07
CA VAL A 293 76.34 -9.81 -35.02
C VAL A 293 76.57 -9.24 -33.63
N GLU A 294 77.64 -8.47 -33.42
CA GLU A 294 77.92 -7.79 -32.13
C GLU A 294 76.83 -6.77 -31.76
N THR A 295 76.38 -5.97 -32.73
CA THR A 295 75.29 -5.00 -32.54
C THR A 295 73.98 -5.74 -32.24
N ALA A 296 73.64 -6.75 -33.04
CA ALA A 296 72.44 -7.56 -32.83
C ALA A 296 72.47 -8.26 -31.46
N TYR A 297 73.63 -8.76 -31.03
CA TYR A 297 73.81 -9.37 -29.72
C TYR A 297 73.58 -8.39 -28.58
N THR A 298 74.13 -7.18 -28.70
CA THR A 298 73.96 -6.12 -27.70
C THR A 298 72.49 -5.68 -27.62
N GLU A 299 71.85 -5.41 -28.76
CA GLU A 299 70.42 -5.05 -28.81
C GLU A 299 69.51 -6.17 -28.28
N TYR A 300 69.85 -7.45 -28.56
CA TYR A 300 69.12 -8.59 -28.03
C TYR A 300 69.25 -8.68 -26.51
N GLN A 301 70.47 -8.52 -25.96
CA GLN A 301 70.70 -8.56 -24.51
C GLN A 301 69.95 -7.43 -23.80
N GLU A 302 69.97 -6.20 -24.32
CA GLU A 302 69.20 -5.09 -23.75
C GLU A 302 67.70 -5.39 -23.69
N LYS A 303 67.12 -5.95 -24.77
CA LYS A 303 65.69 -6.34 -24.81
C LYS A 303 65.40 -7.55 -23.93
N ALA A 304 66.32 -8.52 -23.85
CA ALA A 304 66.16 -9.73 -23.05
C ALA A 304 66.14 -9.43 -21.54
N LEU A 305 66.90 -8.42 -21.08
CA LEU A 305 66.85 -7.93 -19.70
C LEU A 305 65.44 -7.42 -19.30
N GLY A 306 64.69 -6.86 -20.25
CA GLY A 306 63.30 -6.41 -20.07
C GLY A 306 62.23 -7.50 -20.10
N ARG A 307 62.55 -8.73 -20.54
CA ARG A 307 61.58 -9.84 -20.73
C ARG A 307 60.76 -10.15 -19.48
N THR A 308 61.42 -10.24 -18.33
CA THR A 308 60.77 -10.57 -17.05
C THR A 308 59.85 -9.43 -16.60
N GLY A 309 60.25 -8.17 -16.84
CA GLY A 309 59.43 -6.99 -16.57
C GLY A 309 58.17 -6.98 -17.44
N LEU A 310 58.32 -7.18 -18.75
CA LEU A 310 57.21 -7.27 -19.70
C LEU A 310 56.23 -8.39 -19.33
N ARG A 311 56.73 -9.60 -19.02
CA ARG A 311 55.89 -10.72 -18.56
C ARG A 311 55.11 -10.35 -17.29
N LYS A 312 55.77 -9.77 -16.28
CA LYS A 312 55.11 -9.34 -15.04
C LYS A 312 54.06 -8.25 -15.29
N MET A 313 54.32 -7.31 -16.20
CA MET A 313 53.36 -6.28 -16.57
C MET A 313 52.13 -6.89 -17.24
N PHE A 314 52.29 -7.71 -18.29
CA PHE A 314 51.16 -8.31 -19.00
C PHE A 314 50.33 -9.22 -18.09
N VAL A 315 50.98 -10.08 -17.30
CA VAL A 315 50.29 -10.89 -16.29
C VAL A 315 49.55 -9.99 -15.30
N GLY A 316 50.21 -8.92 -14.82
CA GLY A 316 49.61 -7.91 -13.95
C GLY A 316 48.37 -7.25 -14.56
N THR A 317 48.43 -6.80 -15.81
CA THR A 317 47.31 -6.18 -16.52
C THR A 317 46.16 -7.16 -16.72
N LEU A 318 46.46 -8.42 -17.07
CA LEU A 318 45.45 -9.48 -17.21
C LEU A 318 44.78 -9.79 -15.86
N THR A 319 45.56 -9.88 -14.77
CA THR A 319 45.01 -10.10 -13.42
C THR A 319 44.13 -8.93 -12.97
N LEU A 320 44.56 -7.68 -13.23
CA LEU A 320 43.78 -6.50 -12.89
C LEU A 320 42.50 -6.44 -13.70
N THR A 321 42.57 -6.72 -15.00
CA THR A 321 41.40 -6.78 -15.88
C THR A 321 40.41 -7.83 -15.39
N LEU A 322 40.88 -9.02 -15.02
CA LEU A 322 40.04 -10.08 -14.46
C LEU A 322 39.35 -9.63 -13.17
N PHE A 323 40.10 -9.07 -12.21
CA PHE A 323 39.52 -8.60 -10.95
C PHE A 323 38.58 -7.43 -11.14
N PHE A 324 38.89 -6.51 -12.06
CA PHE A 324 38.00 -5.40 -12.39
C PHE A 324 36.71 -5.88 -13.05
N ALA A 325 36.79 -6.81 -14.01
CA ALA A 325 35.62 -7.42 -14.63
C ALA A 325 34.77 -8.17 -13.59
N LEU A 326 35.41 -8.94 -12.70
CA LEU A 326 34.74 -9.63 -11.60
C LEU A 326 34.06 -8.66 -10.65
N PHE A 327 34.74 -7.58 -10.29
CA PHE A 327 34.20 -6.51 -9.44
C PHE A 327 32.96 -5.86 -10.07
N VAL A 328 33.03 -5.48 -11.35
CA VAL A 328 31.91 -4.92 -12.10
C VAL A 328 30.75 -5.91 -12.17
N ALA A 329 31.03 -7.18 -12.47
CA ALA A 329 30.01 -8.22 -12.55
C ALA A 329 29.28 -8.42 -11.21
N VAL A 330 30.00 -8.49 -10.09
CA VAL A 330 29.42 -8.64 -8.75
C VAL A 330 28.62 -7.39 -8.35
N ILE A 331 29.10 -6.18 -8.66
CA ILE A 331 28.34 -4.95 -8.40
C ILE A 331 27.05 -4.93 -9.21
N LEU A 332 27.13 -5.21 -10.52
CA LEU A 332 25.97 -5.22 -11.40
C LEU A 332 24.95 -6.27 -10.94
N ALA A 333 25.41 -7.46 -10.56
CA ALA A 333 24.59 -8.52 -9.98
C ALA A 333 23.83 -8.06 -8.73
N LEU A 334 24.49 -7.31 -7.84
CA LEU A 334 23.86 -6.77 -6.63
C LEU A 334 22.91 -5.61 -6.90
N LEU A 335 23.22 -4.75 -7.87
CA LEU A 335 22.36 -3.63 -8.27
C LEU A 335 21.07 -4.16 -8.92
N LEU A 336 21.19 -5.01 -9.95
CA LEU A 336 20.05 -5.64 -10.62
C LEU A 336 19.24 -6.51 -9.65
N GLY A 337 19.93 -7.28 -8.79
CA GLY A 337 19.27 -8.07 -7.76
C GLY A 337 18.44 -7.23 -6.78
N ARG A 338 18.90 -6.02 -6.42
CA ARG A 338 18.13 -5.08 -5.59
C ARG A 338 16.98 -4.44 -6.36
N GLN A 339 17.18 -4.07 -7.61
CA GLN A 339 16.17 -3.46 -8.47
C GLN A 339 14.98 -4.40 -8.66
N LEU A 340 15.22 -5.69 -8.94
CA LEU A 340 14.18 -6.68 -9.13
C LEU A 340 13.52 -7.14 -7.83
N ALA A 341 14.29 -7.32 -6.75
CA ALA A 341 13.74 -7.91 -5.52
C ALA A 341 12.89 -6.95 -4.68
N ARG A 342 13.16 -5.64 -4.73
CA ARG A 342 12.46 -4.66 -3.89
C ARG A 342 10.97 -4.53 -4.26
N PRO A 343 10.57 -4.38 -5.55
CA PRO A 343 9.16 -4.37 -5.93
C PRO A 343 8.46 -5.69 -5.62
N LEU A 344 9.11 -6.83 -5.88
CA LEU A 344 8.54 -8.15 -5.59
C LEU A 344 8.27 -8.36 -4.09
N LEU A 345 9.19 -7.92 -3.23
CA LEU A 345 8.98 -7.97 -1.78
C LEU A 345 7.87 -7.05 -1.30
N MET A 346 7.70 -5.90 -1.95
CA MET A 346 6.61 -4.98 -1.65
C MET A 346 5.26 -5.59 -2.04
N LEU A 347 5.15 -6.16 -3.25
CA LEU A 347 3.95 -6.86 -3.69
C LEU A 347 3.61 -8.02 -2.76
N LEU A 348 4.59 -8.81 -2.36
CA LEU A 348 4.40 -9.93 -1.43
C LEU A 348 3.92 -9.49 -0.04
N LYS A 349 4.47 -8.40 0.49
CA LYS A 349 3.96 -7.80 1.74
C LYS A 349 2.58 -7.17 1.54
N GLY A 350 2.34 -6.59 0.37
CA GLY A 350 1.06 -6.03 -0.03
C GLY A 350 -0.02 -7.10 -0.05
N THR A 351 0.21 -8.22 -0.74
CA THR A 351 -0.73 -9.34 -0.82
C THR A 351 -0.98 -9.98 0.54
N GLN A 352 0.03 -10.10 1.40
CA GLN A 352 -0.16 -10.54 2.79
C GLN A 352 -1.01 -9.56 3.61
N ALA A 353 -0.79 -8.26 3.47
CA ALA A 353 -1.60 -7.24 4.15
C ALA A 353 -3.07 -7.28 3.68
N VAL A 354 -3.29 -7.48 2.37
CA VAL A 354 -4.63 -7.66 1.79
C VAL A 354 -5.32 -8.90 2.34
N ALA A 355 -4.59 -10.02 2.46
CA ALA A 355 -5.12 -11.24 3.06
C ALA A 355 -5.48 -11.07 4.55
N GLN A 356 -4.83 -10.13 5.25
CA GLN A 356 -5.15 -9.74 6.62
C GLN A 356 -6.25 -8.66 6.71
N GLY A 357 -6.81 -8.23 5.58
CA GLY A 357 -7.90 -7.25 5.52
C GLY A 357 -7.46 -5.79 5.43
N ASP A 358 -6.15 -5.50 5.37
CA ASP A 358 -5.62 -4.15 5.15
C ASP A 358 -5.55 -3.86 3.64
N LEU A 359 -6.53 -3.10 3.16
CA LEU A 359 -6.66 -2.67 1.76
C LEU A 359 -6.03 -1.28 1.51
N SER A 360 -5.24 -0.76 2.45
CA SER A 360 -4.62 0.56 2.32
C SER A 360 -3.67 0.60 1.11
N PRO A 361 -3.66 1.71 0.34
CA PRO A 361 -2.80 1.84 -0.83
C PRO A 361 -1.33 1.69 -0.45
N LYS A 362 -0.59 0.87 -1.20
CA LYS A 362 0.83 0.64 -0.98
C LYS A 362 1.63 1.63 -1.85
N PRO A 363 2.76 2.17 -1.37
CA PRO A 363 3.50 3.23 -2.06
C PRO A 363 4.01 2.78 -3.43
N GLU A 364 3.52 3.38 -4.51
CA GLU A 364 3.93 3.05 -5.88
C GLU A 364 5.45 3.21 -6.05
N LEU A 365 6.10 2.16 -6.54
CA LEU A 365 7.49 2.22 -6.95
C LEU A 365 7.51 2.52 -8.44
N ASP A 366 7.82 3.76 -8.78
CA ASP A 366 7.94 4.18 -10.17
C ASP A 366 9.28 3.70 -10.75
N THR A 367 9.32 2.42 -11.15
CA THR A 367 10.48 1.83 -11.84
C THR A 367 10.44 2.03 -13.36
N GLY A 368 9.38 2.61 -13.92
CA GLY A 368 9.25 2.85 -15.37
C GLY A 368 9.25 1.59 -16.24
N ASP A 369 9.08 0.42 -15.64
CA ASP A 369 9.19 -0.91 -16.24
C ASP A 369 7.92 -1.76 -16.00
N GLU A 370 7.93 -3.02 -16.44
CA GLU A 370 6.82 -3.97 -16.25
C GLU A 370 6.52 -4.23 -14.77
N LEU A 371 7.53 -4.11 -13.89
CA LEU A 371 7.34 -4.21 -12.44
C LEU A 371 6.56 -3.00 -11.91
N GLY A 372 6.83 -1.80 -12.43
CA GLY A 372 6.05 -0.61 -12.16
C GLY A 372 4.58 -0.80 -12.55
N MET A 373 4.32 -1.34 -13.76
CA MET A 373 2.97 -1.67 -14.22
C MET A 373 2.27 -2.65 -13.27
N LEU A 374 2.97 -3.69 -12.81
CA LEU A 374 2.41 -4.68 -11.88
C LEU A 374 2.05 -4.07 -10.52
N THR A 375 2.88 -3.17 -9.98
CA THR A 375 2.54 -2.47 -8.73
C THR A 375 1.33 -1.56 -8.87
N ARG A 376 1.17 -0.89 -10.02
CA ARG A 376 -0.01 -0.08 -10.32
C ARG A 376 -1.26 -0.95 -10.46
N GLN A 377 -1.19 -2.07 -11.18
CA GLN A 377 -2.31 -3.02 -11.30
C GLN A 377 -2.71 -3.62 -9.94
N PHE A 378 -1.74 -3.94 -9.08
CA PHE A 378 -2.02 -4.40 -7.72
C PHE A 378 -2.76 -3.35 -6.88
N ASN A 379 -2.37 -2.08 -6.99
CA ASN A 379 -3.04 -0.95 -6.33
C ASN A 379 -4.45 -0.72 -6.88
N VAL A 380 -4.66 -0.86 -8.20
CA VAL A 380 -6.00 -0.80 -8.81
C VAL A 380 -6.90 -1.89 -8.24
N MET A 381 -6.43 -3.13 -8.20
CA MET A 381 -7.18 -4.26 -7.64
C MET A 381 -7.52 -4.04 -6.15
N THR A 382 -6.57 -3.57 -5.33
CA THR A 382 -6.81 -3.33 -3.90
C THR A 382 -7.79 -2.19 -3.66
N ARG A 383 -7.72 -1.13 -4.47
CA ARG A 383 -8.71 -0.05 -4.44
C ARG A 383 -10.11 -0.55 -4.81
N GLN A 384 -10.23 -1.33 -5.88
CA GLN A 384 -11.51 -1.91 -6.29
C GLN A 384 -12.11 -2.83 -5.22
N LEU A 385 -11.28 -3.62 -4.52
CA LEU A 385 -11.72 -4.42 -3.37
C LEU A 385 -12.20 -3.56 -2.20
N ALA A 386 -11.49 -2.46 -1.91
CA ALA A 386 -11.90 -1.52 -0.85
C ALA A 386 -13.23 -0.86 -1.18
N ASP A 387 -13.40 -0.40 -2.42
CA ASP A 387 -14.62 0.22 -2.91
C ASP A 387 -15.80 -0.78 -2.87
N THR A 388 -15.60 -2.01 -3.36
CA THR A 388 -16.62 -3.06 -3.33
C THR A 388 -17.06 -3.41 -1.90
N ARG A 389 -16.10 -3.53 -0.96
CA ARG A 389 -16.40 -3.80 0.45
C ARG A 389 -17.19 -2.66 1.08
N THR A 390 -16.82 -1.41 0.77
CA THR A 390 -17.51 -0.22 1.26
C THR A 390 -18.92 -0.15 0.73
N SER A 391 -19.13 -0.31 -0.59
CA SER A 391 -20.47 -0.34 -1.18
C SER A 391 -21.34 -1.47 -0.64
N LEU A 392 -20.77 -2.64 -0.35
CA LEU A 392 -21.50 -3.75 0.26
C LEU A 392 -21.90 -3.46 1.71
N GLN A 393 -21.03 -2.81 2.49
CA GLN A 393 -21.37 -2.34 3.83
C GLN A 393 -22.43 -1.23 3.82
N GLU A 394 -22.32 -0.27 2.91
CA GLU A 394 -23.32 0.79 2.73
C GLU A 394 -24.67 0.22 2.33
N SER A 395 -24.71 -0.73 1.39
CA SER A 395 -25.94 -1.41 0.98
C SER A 395 -26.57 -2.20 2.14
N LYS A 396 -25.76 -2.91 2.93
CA LYS A 396 -26.23 -3.61 4.12
C LYS A 396 -26.81 -2.63 5.16
N ALA A 397 -26.08 -1.57 5.48
CA ALA A 397 -26.52 -0.56 6.44
C ALA A 397 -27.78 0.18 5.95
N PHE A 398 -27.90 0.43 4.65
CA PHE A 398 -29.09 0.99 4.04
C PHE A 398 -30.30 0.05 4.23
N LEU A 399 -30.16 -1.25 3.96
CA LEU A 399 -31.22 -2.23 4.17
C LEU A 399 -31.62 -2.33 5.65
N GLU A 400 -30.67 -2.37 6.58
CA GLU A 400 -30.94 -2.37 8.02
C GLU A 400 -31.71 -1.10 8.45
N LYS A 401 -31.32 0.07 7.92
CA LYS A 401 -31.99 1.33 8.21
C LYS A 401 -33.39 1.41 7.61
N VAL A 402 -33.58 0.94 6.37
CA VAL A 402 -34.89 0.84 5.73
C VAL A 402 -35.80 -0.08 6.55
N LEU A 403 -35.37 -1.29 6.86
CA LEU A 403 -36.14 -2.24 7.67
C LEU A 403 -36.47 -1.70 9.06
N GLY A 404 -35.54 -0.98 9.71
CA GLY A 404 -35.78 -0.32 11.00
C GLY A 404 -36.74 0.88 10.93
N SER A 405 -36.85 1.54 9.79
CA SER A 405 -37.76 2.69 9.62
C SER A 405 -39.20 2.32 9.25
N LEU A 406 -39.45 1.07 8.82
CA LEU A 406 -40.80 0.59 8.49
C LEU A 406 -41.68 0.56 9.75
N THR A 407 -42.91 1.08 9.63
CA THR A 407 -43.94 1.01 10.68
C THR A 407 -44.50 -0.40 10.82
N ALA A 408 -44.61 -1.14 9.72
CA ALA A 408 -44.99 -2.53 9.73
C ALA A 408 -43.92 -3.41 10.40
N GLY A 409 -44.37 -4.40 11.15
CA GLY A 409 -43.53 -5.43 11.71
C GLY A 409 -43.14 -6.46 10.65
N VAL A 410 -41.84 -6.77 10.58
CA VAL A 410 -41.27 -7.79 9.71
C VAL A 410 -40.53 -8.79 10.58
N CYS A 411 -40.89 -10.07 10.47
CA CYS A 411 -40.22 -11.17 11.15
C CYS A 411 -39.85 -12.27 10.16
N ILE A 412 -38.63 -12.76 10.25
CA ILE A 412 -38.12 -13.91 9.52
C ILE A 412 -38.10 -15.09 10.46
N PHE A 413 -38.67 -16.21 10.03
CA PHE A 413 -38.72 -17.46 10.78
C PHE A 413 -37.98 -18.58 10.06
N ASP A 414 -37.42 -19.51 10.82
CA ASP A 414 -36.90 -20.76 10.28
C ASP A 414 -38.03 -21.76 9.96
N LYS A 415 -37.67 -22.94 9.44
CA LYS A 415 -38.62 -24.03 9.15
C LYS A 415 -39.44 -24.50 10.36
N ASN A 416 -38.90 -24.32 11.57
CA ASN A 416 -39.49 -24.70 12.86
C ASN A 416 -40.29 -23.56 13.52
N TYR A 417 -40.44 -22.41 12.84
CA TYR A 417 -41.11 -21.20 13.35
C TYR A 417 -40.34 -20.48 14.48
N ASN A 418 -39.02 -20.68 14.58
CA ASN A 418 -38.18 -19.84 15.45
C ASN A 418 -37.85 -18.52 14.77
N ILE A 419 -37.79 -17.43 15.53
CA ILE A 419 -37.40 -16.11 15.02
C ILE A 419 -35.92 -16.14 14.63
N VAL A 420 -35.61 -15.73 13.41
CA VAL A 420 -34.24 -15.58 12.90
C VAL A 420 -33.83 -14.11 12.86
N SER A 421 -34.79 -13.22 12.62
CA SER A 421 -34.58 -11.77 12.61
C SER A 421 -35.93 -11.06 12.69
N SER A 422 -36.00 -9.96 13.43
CA SER A 422 -37.13 -9.04 13.50
C SER A 422 -36.66 -7.60 13.23
N ASN A 423 -37.56 -6.76 12.71
CA ASN A 423 -37.29 -5.33 12.59
C ASN A 423 -37.84 -4.55 13.81
N SER A 424 -37.39 -3.30 13.97
CA SER A 424 -37.89 -2.47 15.09
C SER A 424 -39.38 -2.09 14.99
N GLY A 425 -40.02 -2.26 13.81
CA GLY A 425 -41.47 -2.13 13.67
C GLY A 425 -42.21 -3.23 14.41
N ALA A 426 -41.68 -4.46 14.40
CA ALA A 426 -42.23 -5.59 15.13
C ALA A 426 -42.17 -5.34 16.66
N ASP A 427 -41.05 -4.79 17.14
CA ASP A 427 -40.88 -4.48 18.57
C ASP A 427 -41.90 -3.42 19.05
N ARG A 428 -42.21 -2.43 18.20
CA ARG A 428 -43.19 -1.38 18.50
C ARG A 428 -44.61 -1.92 18.57
N ILE A 429 -45.03 -2.72 17.58
CA ILE A 429 -46.39 -3.28 17.52
C ILE A 429 -46.66 -4.18 18.73
N PHE A 430 -45.69 -4.98 19.13
CA PHE A 430 -45.84 -5.87 20.28
C PHE A 430 -45.39 -5.28 21.62
N SER A 431 -44.92 -4.03 21.62
CA SER A 431 -44.38 -3.33 22.81
C SER A 431 -43.34 -4.14 23.60
N GLN A 432 -42.56 -4.96 22.91
CA GLN A 432 -41.54 -5.84 23.50
C GLN A 432 -40.38 -6.03 22.51
N ASP A 433 -39.17 -6.17 23.03
CA ASP A 433 -37.98 -6.40 22.21
C ASP A 433 -37.93 -7.87 21.75
N LEU A 434 -38.23 -8.11 20.47
CA LEU A 434 -38.26 -9.44 19.88
C LEU A 434 -36.85 -9.97 19.58
N THR A 435 -35.81 -9.13 19.60
CA THR A 435 -34.43 -9.61 19.41
C THR A 435 -33.98 -10.54 20.54
N LEU A 436 -34.60 -10.42 21.73
CA LEU A 436 -34.39 -11.33 22.87
C LEU A 436 -34.93 -12.75 22.62
N LEU A 437 -35.73 -12.93 21.57
CA LEU A 437 -36.32 -14.19 21.12
C LEU A 437 -35.62 -14.77 19.89
N ASP A 438 -34.47 -14.24 19.47
CA ASP A 438 -33.66 -14.81 18.39
C ASP A 438 -33.33 -16.29 18.68
N GLY A 439 -33.68 -17.16 17.72
CA GLY A 439 -33.54 -18.61 17.80
C GLY A 439 -34.61 -19.34 18.62
N LYS A 440 -35.62 -18.64 19.17
CA LYS A 440 -36.72 -19.23 19.96
C LYS A 440 -38.07 -19.10 19.24
N PRO A 441 -39.05 -19.95 19.58
CA PRO A 441 -40.41 -19.81 19.07
C PRO A 441 -41.16 -18.65 19.78
N LEU A 442 -42.11 -18.04 19.06
CA LEU A 442 -42.95 -16.94 19.57
C LEU A 442 -43.75 -17.34 20.83
N SER A 443 -44.16 -18.61 20.93
CA SER A 443 -44.87 -19.22 22.08
C SER A 443 -44.08 -19.23 23.38
N SER A 444 -42.80 -18.89 23.35
CA SER A 444 -42.04 -18.63 24.57
C SER A 444 -42.60 -17.46 25.38
N ASN A 445 -43.31 -16.52 24.74
CA ASN A 445 -44.15 -15.54 25.42
C ASN A 445 -45.64 -15.93 25.31
N PRO A 446 -46.35 -16.12 26.45
CA PRO A 446 -47.78 -16.43 26.46
C PRO A 446 -48.65 -15.47 25.62
N ALA A 447 -48.31 -14.18 25.58
CA ALA A 447 -49.05 -13.17 24.84
C ALA A 447 -48.97 -13.34 23.30
N LEU A 448 -47.96 -14.06 22.80
CA LEU A 448 -47.72 -14.28 21.38
C LEU A 448 -48.11 -15.67 20.88
N SER A 449 -48.58 -16.55 21.78
CA SER A 449 -48.97 -17.92 21.42
C SER A 449 -50.14 -17.94 20.42
N GLU A 450 -51.10 -17.03 20.57
CA GLU A 450 -52.23 -16.89 19.65
C GLU A 450 -51.77 -16.44 18.26
N PHE A 451 -50.80 -15.51 18.22
CA PHE A 451 -50.20 -15.04 16.98
C PHE A 451 -49.40 -16.13 16.25
N GLU A 452 -48.61 -16.93 16.98
CA GLU A 452 -47.87 -18.05 16.39
C GLU A 452 -48.80 -19.10 15.78
N ALA A 453 -49.89 -19.45 16.49
CA ALA A 453 -50.89 -20.39 16.00
C ALA A 453 -51.52 -19.90 14.69
N ALA A 454 -51.84 -18.60 14.61
CA ALA A 454 -52.41 -17.99 13.41
C ALA A 454 -51.42 -17.95 12.23
N ILE A 455 -50.12 -17.73 12.49
CA ILE A 455 -49.07 -17.82 11.46
C ILE A 455 -48.95 -19.26 10.92
N LYS A 456 -48.92 -20.26 11.81
CA LYS A 456 -48.85 -21.67 11.42
C LYS A 456 -50.02 -22.08 10.53
N ASP A 457 -51.23 -21.66 10.90
CA ASP A 457 -52.46 -21.86 10.13
C ASP A 457 -52.40 -21.18 8.74
N GLY A 458 -51.93 -19.93 8.68
CA GLY A 458 -51.75 -19.20 7.41
C GLY A 458 -50.80 -19.92 6.43
N PHE A 459 -49.65 -20.38 6.93
CA PHE A 459 -48.71 -21.16 6.12
C PHE A 459 -49.21 -22.56 5.76
N ALA A 460 -50.03 -23.20 6.60
CA ALA A 460 -50.67 -24.48 6.29
C ALA A 460 -51.68 -24.32 5.14
N THR A 461 -52.50 -23.26 5.20
CA THR A 461 -53.47 -22.91 4.15
C THR A 461 -52.79 -22.58 2.84
N MET A 462 -51.67 -21.84 2.88
CA MET A 462 -50.84 -21.55 1.70
C MET A 462 -50.29 -22.81 1.04
N LYS A 463 -49.75 -23.76 1.82
CA LYS A 463 -49.26 -25.04 1.28
C LYS A 463 -50.37 -25.83 0.60
N LEU A 464 -51.59 -25.83 1.14
CA LEU A 464 -52.74 -26.50 0.54
C LEU A 464 -53.18 -25.85 -0.78
N ALA A 465 -53.14 -24.51 -0.86
CA ALA A 465 -53.48 -23.78 -2.09
C ALA A 465 -52.46 -24.03 -3.22
N VAL A 466 -51.16 -24.03 -2.91
CA VAL A 466 -50.09 -24.28 -3.89
C VAL A 466 -50.13 -25.72 -4.42
N VAL A 467 -50.52 -26.71 -3.60
CA VAL A 467 -50.64 -28.11 -4.03
C VAL A 467 -51.80 -28.30 -5.03
N ASN A 468 -52.87 -27.49 -4.94
CA ASN A 468 -54.01 -27.57 -5.86
C ASN A 468 -53.75 -26.91 -7.22
N GLU A 469 -52.89 -25.89 -7.31
CA GLU A 469 -52.56 -25.23 -8.59
C GLU A 469 -51.61 -26.05 -9.48
N VAL A 470 -50.85 -26.99 -8.91
CA VAL A 470 -49.88 -27.81 -9.67
C VAL A 470 -50.55 -28.94 -10.49
N ALA A 471 -51.87 -29.12 -10.38
CA ALA A 471 -52.61 -30.16 -11.10
C ALA A 471 -53.13 -29.75 -12.51
N GLY A 472 -52.88 -28.53 -12.99
CA GLY A 472 -53.39 -28.13 -14.32
C GLY A 472 -52.66 -26.95 -14.94
N VAL A 473 -51.93 -27.23 -16.03
CA VAL A 473 -51.37 -26.32 -17.04
C VAL A 473 -50.01 -25.66 -16.69
N PRO A 474 -48.93 -25.96 -17.45
CA PRO A 474 -47.69 -25.20 -17.38
C PRO A 474 -47.80 -23.91 -18.22
N MET A 475 -47.80 -22.73 -17.58
CA MET A 475 -47.59 -21.46 -18.28
C MET A 475 -46.10 -21.09 -18.34
N LYS A 476 -45.69 -20.61 -19.53
CA LYS A 476 -44.38 -20.00 -19.82
C LYS A 476 -44.35 -18.55 -19.35
N ASP A 477 -43.14 -18.08 -19.04
CA ASP A 477 -42.70 -16.73 -18.67
C ASP A 477 -42.76 -16.32 -17.18
N GLY A 478 -41.62 -16.51 -16.52
CA GLY A 478 -40.81 -15.36 -16.10
C GLY A 478 -41.03 -14.74 -14.72
N GLN A 479 -42.20 -14.88 -14.11
CA GLN A 479 -42.44 -14.40 -12.73
C GLN A 479 -43.28 -15.42 -11.97
N GLN A 480 -42.62 -16.38 -11.31
CA GLN A 480 -43.28 -17.12 -10.24
C GLN A 480 -43.62 -16.12 -9.15
N ALA A 481 -44.89 -15.71 -9.07
CA ALA A 481 -45.40 -15.02 -7.90
C ALA A 481 -45.23 -15.99 -6.72
N THR A 482 -44.26 -15.71 -5.84
CA THR A 482 -44.10 -16.44 -4.59
C THR A 482 -45.46 -16.42 -3.89
N PRO A 483 -46.06 -17.56 -3.56
CA PRO A 483 -47.41 -17.56 -3.02
C PRO A 483 -47.43 -16.74 -1.71
N ILE A 484 -48.47 -15.93 -1.53
CA ILE A 484 -48.63 -15.04 -0.36
C ILE A 484 -49.98 -15.35 0.25
N TRP A 485 -50.01 -15.62 1.55
CA TRP A 485 -51.27 -15.66 2.30
C TRP A 485 -51.46 -14.35 3.06
N GLN A 486 -52.71 -13.97 3.26
CA GLN A 486 -53.08 -12.79 4.04
C GLN A 486 -54.23 -13.12 4.98
N LYS A 487 -54.16 -12.61 6.22
CA LYS A 487 -55.18 -12.83 7.25
C LYS A 487 -55.24 -11.64 8.20
N GLN A 488 -56.46 -11.25 8.57
CA GLN A 488 -56.69 -10.33 9.68
C GLN A 488 -56.71 -11.15 10.98
N ILE A 489 -55.90 -10.76 11.95
CA ILE A 489 -55.76 -11.43 13.24
C ILE A 489 -56.01 -10.40 14.33
N GLN A 490 -56.94 -10.68 15.24
CA GLN A 490 -57.23 -9.83 16.38
C GLN A 490 -56.66 -10.51 17.63
N LEU A 491 -55.71 -9.84 18.29
CA LEU A 491 -55.03 -10.35 19.48
C LEU A 491 -55.71 -9.80 20.74
N HIS A 492 -55.77 -10.61 21.80
CA HIS A 492 -56.39 -10.26 23.11
C HIS A 492 -57.92 -10.10 23.10
N ALA A 493 -58.63 -10.89 22.31
CA ALA A 493 -60.10 -10.80 22.20
C ALA A 493 -60.90 -11.33 23.41
N THR A 494 -60.25 -11.81 24.47
CA THR A 494 -60.95 -12.51 25.57
C THR A 494 -60.36 -12.20 26.93
N ASN A 495 -60.94 -11.19 27.60
CA ASN A 495 -61.25 -11.24 29.03
C ASN A 495 -62.30 -10.16 29.31
N GLU A 496 -63.51 -10.55 29.73
CA GLU A 496 -64.61 -9.65 30.10
C GLU A 496 -64.31 -8.73 31.30
N PHE A 497 -63.09 -8.77 31.84
CA PHE A 497 -62.69 -8.09 33.08
C PHE A 497 -61.40 -7.26 32.99
N ASP A 498 -60.69 -7.24 31.86
CA ASP A 498 -59.46 -6.43 31.77
C ASP A 498 -59.45 -5.53 30.53
N SER A 499 -59.17 -4.26 30.80
CA SER A 499 -59.35 -3.13 29.89
C SER A 499 -58.13 -2.90 29.01
N GLU A 500 -57.79 -3.86 28.14
CA GLU A 500 -56.84 -3.63 27.06
C GLU A 500 -57.56 -3.80 25.70
N LEU A 501 -57.57 -2.73 24.89
CA LEU A 501 -58.11 -2.77 23.54
C LEU A 501 -57.28 -3.77 22.71
N GLY A 502 -57.91 -4.87 22.29
CA GLY A 502 -57.24 -5.87 21.46
C GLY A 502 -56.70 -5.28 20.16
N VAL A 503 -55.41 -5.53 19.88
CA VAL A 503 -54.72 -5.07 18.68
C VAL A 503 -55.20 -5.87 17.46
N THR A 504 -55.57 -5.17 16.39
CA THR A 504 -55.98 -5.80 15.13
C THR A 504 -54.84 -5.72 14.13
N LEU A 505 -54.24 -6.87 13.82
CA LEU A 505 -53.12 -6.98 12.89
C LEU A 505 -53.58 -7.47 11.52
N PHE A 506 -53.06 -6.84 10.47
CA PHE A 506 -53.16 -7.32 9.10
C PHE A 506 -51.87 -8.03 8.71
N VAL A 507 -51.91 -9.36 8.58
CA VAL A 507 -50.72 -10.20 8.46
C VAL A 507 -50.61 -10.79 7.06
N ARG A 508 -49.40 -10.75 6.50
CA ARG A 508 -49.02 -11.34 5.22
C ARG A 508 -47.82 -12.25 5.43
N GLY A 509 -47.88 -13.47 4.90
CA GLY A 509 -46.78 -14.42 5.00
C GLY A 509 -46.40 -15.00 3.64
N THR A 510 -45.10 -15.17 3.42
CA THR A 510 -44.55 -15.83 2.23
C THR A 510 -43.29 -16.61 2.57
N GLN A 511 -42.89 -17.51 1.68
CA GLN A 511 -41.69 -18.33 1.85
C GLN A 511 -40.55 -17.70 1.03
N LEU A 512 -39.50 -17.24 1.71
CA LEU A 512 -38.35 -16.58 1.07
C LEU A 512 -37.40 -17.62 0.45
N THR A 513 -37.12 -18.69 1.20
CA THR A 513 -36.33 -19.84 0.78
C THR A 513 -36.95 -21.11 1.37
N PRO A 514 -36.52 -22.33 0.97
CA PRO A 514 -36.99 -23.57 1.59
C PRO A 514 -36.86 -23.60 3.13
N GLU A 515 -35.92 -22.84 3.68
CA GLU A 515 -35.60 -22.80 5.11
C GLU A 515 -36.11 -21.56 5.84
N LEU A 516 -36.44 -20.47 5.11
CA LEU A 516 -36.84 -19.18 5.70
C LEU A 516 -38.23 -18.75 5.25
N ARG A 517 -39.04 -18.32 6.21
CA ARG A 517 -40.38 -17.75 6.02
C ARG A 517 -40.36 -16.30 6.47
N MET A 518 -41.01 -15.42 5.73
CA MET A 518 -41.15 -14.01 6.08
C MET A 518 -42.61 -13.71 6.39
N VAL A 519 -42.84 -13.00 7.49
CA VAL A 519 -44.15 -12.51 7.88
C VAL A 519 -44.05 -11.00 8.06
N VAL A 520 -44.98 -10.29 7.42
CA VAL A 520 -45.16 -8.84 7.55
C VAL A 520 -46.52 -8.60 8.17
N PHE A 521 -46.60 -7.76 9.19
CA PHE A 521 -47.85 -7.44 9.86
C PHE A 521 -47.95 -5.95 10.16
N ASP A 522 -49.15 -5.39 9.97
CA ASP A 522 -49.45 -3.98 10.17
C ASP A 522 -50.54 -3.81 11.23
N ASP A 523 -50.43 -2.79 12.07
CA ASP A 523 -51.45 -2.47 13.07
C ASP A 523 -52.54 -1.61 12.42
N ILE A 524 -53.73 -2.19 12.28
CA ILE A 524 -54.89 -1.54 11.65
C ILE A 524 -55.97 -1.18 12.68
N THR A 525 -55.65 -1.17 13.97
CA THR A 525 -56.62 -0.95 15.06
C THR A 525 -57.37 0.38 14.91
N ASP A 526 -56.66 1.48 14.63
CA ASP A 526 -57.23 2.81 14.43
C ASP A 526 -58.09 2.89 13.15
N VAL A 527 -57.67 2.20 12.09
CA VAL A 527 -58.40 2.19 10.83
C VAL A 527 -59.73 1.45 10.99
N VAL A 528 -59.71 0.30 11.68
CA VAL A 528 -60.91 -0.50 11.94
C VAL A 528 -61.87 0.20 12.90
N SER A 529 -61.36 0.88 13.93
CA SER A 529 -62.19 1.65 14.87
C SER A 529 -62.84 2.87 14.21
N ALA A 530 -62.10 3.60 13.37
CA ALA A 530 -62.62 4.73 12.60
C ALA A 530 -63.73 4.31 11.62
N GLN A 531 -63.53 3.20 10.89
CA GLN A 531 -64.56 2.65 10.00
C GLN A 531 -65.84 2.29 10.76
N ARG A 532 -65.72 1.67 11.94
CA ARG A 532 -66.88 1.38 12.80
C ARG A 532 -67.62 2.65 13.22
N SER A 533 -66.89 3.71 13.60
CA SER A 533 -67.50 4.99 14.01
C SER A 533 -68.24 5.69 12.86
N ILE A 534 -67.71 5.66 11.64
CA ILE A 534 -68.37 6.22 10.45
C ILE A 534 -69.67 5.48 10.17
N ALA A 535 -69.62 4.14 10.12
CA ALA A 535 -70.81 3.32 9.88
C ALA A 535 -71.88 3.57 10.95
N TRP A 536 -71.49 3.70 12.22
CA TRP A 536 -72.40 4.01 13.32
C TRP A 536 -73.05 5.39 13.19
N SER A 537 -72.31 6.38 12.68
CA SER A 537 -72.81 7.75 12.47
C SER A 537 -73.85 7.83 11.34
N GLU A 538 -73.68 7.03 10.29
CA GLU A 538 -74.67 6.90 9.21
C GLU A 538 -75.96 6.22 9.70
N VAL A 539 -75.82 5.11 10.43
CA VAL A 539 -76.95 4.37 11.02
C VAL A 539 -77.75 5.27 11.97
N ALA A 540 -77.08 6.01 12.84
CA ALA A 540 -77.72 6.91 13.79
C ALA A 540 -78.53 8.04 13.10
N ARG A 541 -78.01 8.63 12.03
CA ARG A 541 -78.72 9.66 11.25
C ARG A 541 -80.01 9.13 10.63
N ARG A 542 -79.96 7.93 10.05
CA ARG A 542 -81.12 7.31 9.41
C ARG A 542 -82.20 6.97 10.44
N LEU A 543 -81.82 6.34 11.55
CA LEU A 543 -82.74 6.03 12.65
C LEU A 543 -83.41 7.28 13.21
N ALA A 544 -82.67 8.38 13.38
CA ALA A 544 -83.26 9.60 13.92
C ALA A 544 -84.35 10.20 13.00
N HIS A 545 -84.14 10.18 11.68
CA HIS A 545 -85.15 10.59 10.72
C HIS A 545 -86.36 9.64 10.71
N GLU A 546 -86.12 8.34 10.77
CA GLU A 546 -87.19 7.32 10.76
C GLU A 546 -88.03 7.35 12.06
N ILE A 547 -87.47 7.71 13.22
CA ILE A 547 -88.19 7.85 14.49
C ILE A 547 -88.93 9.19 14.60
N LYS A 548 -88.41 10.29 14.03
CA LYS A 548 -89.10 11.61 14.05
C LYS A 548 -90.41 11.59 13.24
N ASN A 549 -90.46 10.78 12.18
CA ASN A 549 -91.60 10.65 11.28
C ASN A 549 -92.88 10.14 11.96
N PRO A 550 -92.87 9.08 12.80
CA PRO A 550 -94.05 8.66 13.55
C PRO A 550 -94.36 9.54 14.76
N LEU A 551 -93.36 10.18 15.40
CA LEU A 551 -93.58 11.02 16.59
C LEU A 551 -94.39 12.29 16.27
N THR A 552 -94.16 12.92 15.11
CA THR A 552 -94.81 14.20 14.78
C THR A 552 -96.34 14.07 14.57
N PRO A 553 -96.86 13.06 13.84
CA PRO A 553 -98.29 12.80 13.77
C PRO A 553 -98.92 12.36 15.09
N ILE A 554 -98.19 11.64 15.96
CA ILE A 554 -98.69 11.27 17.30
C ILE A 554 -98.91 12.53 18.14
N GLN A 555 -97.95 13.46 18.14
CA GLN A 555 -98.09 14.77 18.79
C GLN A 555 -99.30 15.54 18.25
N LEU A 556 -99.39 15.73 16.93
CA LEU A 556 -100.48 16.46 16.29
C LEU A 556 -101.85 15.81 16.52
N SER A 557 -101.92 14.48 16.61
CA SER A 557 -103.16 13.75 16.91
C SER A 557 -103.61 13.99 18.34
N ALA A 558 -102.68 14.01 19.30
CA ALA A 558 -102.98 14.35 20.69
C ALA A 558 -103.42 15.81 20.85
N GLU A 559 -102.70 16.77 20.24
CA GLU A 559 -103.08 18.19 20.21
C GLU A 559 -104.44 18.41 19.54
N ARG A 560 -104.72 17.69 18.45
CA ARG A 560 -106.00 17.75 17.74
C ARG A 560 -107.15 17.15 18.56
N LEU A 561 -106.90 16.06 19.30
CA LEU A 561 -107.88 15.49 20.23
C LEU A 561 -108.23 16.51 21.31
N GLN A 562 -107.22 17.14 21.92
CA GLN A 562 -107.38 18.19 22.92
C GLN A 562 -108.21 19.37 22.37
N HIS A 563 -107.85 19.90 21.20
CA HIS A 563 -108.56 21.03 20.59
C HIS A 563 -109.98 20.69 20.12
N LYS A 564 -110.24 19.48 19.60
CA LYS A 564 -111.57 19.12 19.06
C LYS A 564 -112.59 18.79 20.13
N LEU A 565 -112.12 18.32 21.29
CA LEU A 565 -112.93 17.92 22.44
C LEU A 565 -113.08 19.03 23.50
N ALA A 566 -112.26 20.09 23.42
CA ALA A 566 -112.37 21.28 24.27
C ALA A 566 -113.80 21.84 24.28
N GLY A 567 -114.37 22.00 25.48
CA GLY A 567 -115.73 22.53 25.68
C GLY A 567 -116.88 21.62 25.23
N LYS A 568 -116.63 20.36 24.85
CA LYS A 568 -117.65 19.37 24.42
C LYS A 568 -117.84 18.20 25.39
N LEU A 569 -117.06 18.16 26.47
CA LEU A 569 -117.04 17.07 27.45
C LEU A 569 -117.55 17.56 28.81
N THR A 570 -117.88 16.62 29.69
CA THR A 570 -118.13 16.95 31.11
C THR A 570 -116.82 17.39 31.79
N PRO A 571 -116.86 18.20 32.87
CA PRO A 571 -115.64 18.71 33.51
C PRO A 571 -114.64 17.62 33.93
N GLU A 572 -115.13 16.49 34.47
CA GLU A 572 -114.29 15.35 34.88
C GLU A 572 -113.65 14.63 33.67
N GLN A 573 -114.38 14.51 32.56
CA GLN A 573 -113.87 13.90 31.32
C GLN A 573 -112.86 14.82 30.61
N GLU A 574 -113.10 16.12 30.64
CA GLU A 574 -112.20 17.12 30.06
C GLU A 574 -110.86 17.16 30.81
N GLU A 575 -110.89 17.12 32.16
CA GLU A 575 -109.66 17.04 32.96
C GLU A 575 -108.88 15.75 32.71
N MET A 576 -109.56 14.59 32.66
CA MET A 576 -108.92 13.30 32.34
C MET A 576 -108.27 13.29 30.95
N ILE A 577 -108.99 13.78 29.92
CA ILE A 577 -108.50 13.84 28.55
C ILE A 577 -107.33 14.82 28.44
N ASN A 578 -107.43 16.03 29.01
CA ASN A 578 -106.36 17.02 28.99
C ASN A 578 -105.09 16.48 29.65
N ARG A 579 -105.19 15.87 30.84
CA ARG A 579 -104.05 15.26 31.52
C ARG A 579 -103.42 14.13 30.69
N SER A 580 -104.25 13.32 30.01
CA SER A 580 -103.77 12.22 29.16
C SER A 580 -103.09 12.74 27.88
N THR A 581 -103.67 13.73 27.20
CA THR A 581 -103.08 14.35 26.01
C THR A 581 -101.81 15.12 26.34
N GLU A 582 -101.77 15.86 27.46
CA GLU A 582 -100.56 16.54 27.93
C GLU A 582 -99.45 15.55 28.28
N THR A 583 -99.79 14.42 28.90
CA THR A 583 -98.81 13.35 29.17
C THR A 583 -98.25 12.79 27.85
N ILE A 584 -99.10 12.53 26.85
CA ILE A 584 -98.65 12.03 25.53
C ILE A 584 -97.77 13.08 24.84
N ILE A 585 -98.18 14.34 24.81
CA ILE A 585 -97.39 15.44 24.22
C ILE A 585 -96.04 15.57 24.92
N GLY A 586 -96.02 15.53 26.26
CA GLY A 586 -94.80 15.57 27.05
C GLY A 586 -93.86 14.39 26.78
N GLN A 587 -94.38 13.17 26.67
CA GLN A 587 -93.58 11.98 26.35
C GLN A 587 -93.05 11.98 24.92
N VAL A 588 -93.85 12.41 23.95
CA VAL A 588 -93.42 12.55 22.56
C VAL A 588 -92.35 13.64 22.42
N GLN A 589 -92.49 14.74 23.16
CA GLN A 589 -91.50 15.81 23.20
C GLN A 589 -90.17 15.32 23.81
N ALA A 590 -90.21 14.57 24.92
CA ALA A 590 -89.02 13.95 25.50
C ALA A 590 -88.34 12.94 24.54
N MET A 591 -89.11 12.13 23.82
CA MET A 591 -88.57 11.23 22.78
C MET A 591 -87.94 12.00 21.61
N LYS A 592 -88.57 13.11 21.19
CA LYS A 592 -88.05 13.97 20.12
C LYS A 592 -86.72 14.62 20.51
N GLU A 593 -86.58 15.02 21.77
CA GLU A 593 -85.32 15.52 22.35
C GLU A 593 -84.25 14.41 22.34
N MET A 594 -84.54 13.23 22.88
CA MET A 594 -83.61 12.10 22.88
C MET A 594 -83.14 11.69 21.48
N VAL A 595 -84.04 11.73 20.49
CA VAL A 595 -83.72 11.42 19.10
C VAL A 595 -82.88 12.52 18.44
N ASN A 596 -83.12 13.79 18.79
CA ASN A 596 -82.26 14.89 18.33
C ASN A 596 -80.87 14.80 18.95
N ASP A 597 -80.77 14.52 20.26
CA ASP A 597 -79.48 14.32 20.94
C ASP A 597 -78.68 13.17 20.30
N PHE A 598 -79.34 12.05 19.99
CA PHE A 598 -78.72 10.92 19.32
C PHE A 598 -78.23 11.25 17.90
N ARG A 599 -79.02 12.01 17.14
CA ARG A 599 -78.61 12.52 15.83
C ARG A 599 -77.42 13.46 15.94
N ASP A 600 -77.43 14.36 16.92
CA ASP A 600 -76.41 15.41 17.05
C ASP A 600 -75.09 14.83 17.57
N PHE A 601 -75.13 13.77 18.37
CA PHE A 601 -73.97 12.91 18.66
C PHE A 601 -73.34 12.32 17.39
N ALA A 602 -74.16 11.87 16.44
CA ALA A 602 -73.70 11.32 15.17
C ALA A 602 -73.25 12.39 14.15
N LYS A 603 -73.70 13.65 14.31
CA LYS A 603 -73.51 14.74 13.35
C LYS A 603 -72.51 15.80 13.82
N THR A 604 -71.73 15.56 14.88
CA THR A 604 -70.71 16.50 15.34
C THR A 604 -69.80 16.88 14.15
N PRO A 605 -69.85 18.13 13.65
CA PRO A 605 -69.03 18.55 12.53
C PRO A 605 -67.57 18.60 12.96
N THR A 606 -66.65 18.43 12.01
CA THR A 606 -65.22 18.60 12.28
C THR A 606 -64.97 19.99 12.89
N PRO A 607 -64.27 20.09 14.03
CA PRO A 607 -64.12 21.35 14.75
C PRO A 607 -63.31 22.37 13.94
N GLN A 608 -63.79 23.61 13.88
CA GLN A 608 -63.00 24.70 13.30
C GLN A 608 -62.15 25.34 14.40
N LEU A 609 -60.94 24.81 14.57
CA LEU A 609 -60.02 25.27 15.60
C LEU A 609 -59.56 26.72 15.31
N ARG A 610 -59.98 27.66 16.16
CA ARG A 610 -59.53 29.06 16.15
C ARG A 610 -58.97 29.41 17.54
N PRO A 611 -58.15 30.45 17.67
CA PRO A 611 -57.77 30.96 18.98
C PRO A 611 -59.02 31.38 19.77
N VAL A 612 -59.23 30.76 20.93
CA VAL A 612 -60.37 31.00 21.82
C VAL A 612 -59.88 31.12 23.25
N SER A 613 -60.24 32.20 23.92
CA SER A 613 -60.05 32.34 25.38
C SER A 613 -61.09 31.52 26.13
N ILE A 614 -60.66 30.44 26.80
CA ILE A 614 -61.53 29.63 27.68
C ILE A 614 -62.16 30.49 28.76
N ASN A 615 -61.44 31.46 29.32
CA ASN A 615 -61.96 32.33 30.36
C ASN A 615 -63.12 33.20 29.85
N THR A 616 -62.97 33.80 28.66
CA THR A 616 -64.02 34.63 28.05
C THR A 616 -65.24 33.77 27.72
N LEU A 617 -65.03 32.62 27.08
CA LEU A 617 -66.11 31.69 26.74
C LEU A 617 -66.86 31.19 27.99
N THR A 618 -66.13 30.84 29.05
CA THR A 618 -66.72 30.37 30.31
C THR A 618 -67.53 31.49 30.96
N LYS A 619 -67.04 32.75 30.98
CA LYS A 619 -67.78 33.90 31.50
C LYS A 619 -69.08 34.17 30.74
N GLU A 620 -69.06 34.11 29.41
CA GLU A 620 -70.26 34.31 28.58
C GLU A 620 -71.35 33.29 28.90
N ILE A 621 -70.97 32.02 29.11
CA ILE A 621 -71.93 30.95 29.42
C ILE A 621 -72.46 31.12 30.83
N LEU A 622 -71.59 31.45 31.80
CA LEU A 622 -72.00 31.70 33.18
C LEU A 622 -73.00 32.86 33.29
N GLY A 623 -72.93 33.86 32.42
CA GLY A 623 -73.92 34.95 32.34
C GLY A 623 -75.34 34.48 32.01
N LEU A 624 -75.52 33.32 31.36
CA LEU A 624 -76.83 32.71 31.10
C LEU A 624 -77.40 31.99 32.33
N TYR A 625 -76.60 31.79 33.37
CA TYR A 625 -76.97 31.16 34.64
C TYR A 625 -77.01 32.17 35.81
N GLU A 626 -77.20 33.46 35.52
CA GLU A 626 -77.39 34.50 36.54
C GLU A 626 -78.61 34.18 37.42
N GLY A 627 -78.35 33.80 38.68
CA GLY A 627 -79.35 33.33 39.65
C GLY A 627 -79.06 31.97 40.28
N SER A 628 -78.12 31.19 39.71
CA SER A 628 -77.67 29.90 40.25
C SER A 628 -76.54 30.06 41.28
N HIS A 629 -76.44 29.15 42.27
CA HIS A 629 -75.34 29.11 43.25
C HIS A 629 -74.03 28.62 42.58
N LEU A 630 -73.31 29.52 41.90
CA LEU A 630 -72.05 29.22 41.18
C LEU A 630 -70.87 29.99 41.77
N ARG A 631 -69.73 29.33 41.98
CA ARG A 631 -68.45 29.93 42.40
C ARG A 631 -67.44 29.83 41.26
N THR A 632 -66.79 30.93 40.93
CA THR A 632 -65.87 31.00 39.79
C THR A 632 -64.47 31.40 40.24
N GLN A 633 -63.46 30.66 39.78
CA GLN A 633 -62.05 30.93 40.01
C GLN A 633 -61.29 30.80 38.68
N LEU A 634 -61.29 31.89 37.89
CA LEU A 634 -60.69 31.88 36.57
C LEU A 634 -59.30 32.54 36.61
N ASP A 635 -58.25 31.79 36.28
CA ASP A 635 -56.87 32.30 36.26
C ASP A 635 -56.67 33.24 35.05
N PRO A 636 -56.39 34.54 35.26
CA PRO A 636 -56.22 35.50 34.18
C PRO A 636 -55.01 35.22 33.26
N ASN A 637 -54.05 34.39 33.70
CA ASN A 637 -52.85 34.06 32.93
C ASN A 637 -53.03 32.87 31.97
N CYS A 638 -54.24 32.32 31.82
CA CYS A 638 -54.50 31.26 30.86
C CYS A 638 -54.38 31.78 29.41
N PRO A 639 -53.47 31.23 28.58
CA PRO A 639 -53.38 31.58 27.17
C PRO A 639 -54.59 31.09 26.38
N GLU A 640 -54.78 31.62 25.18
CA GLU A 640 -55.81 31.15 24.26
C GLU A 640 -55.53 29.71 23.83
N ILE A 641 -56.60 28.91 23.68
CA ILE A 641 -56.50 27.55 23.16
C ILE A 641 -56.94 27.52 21.70
N MET A 642 -56.46 26.56 20.93
CA MET A 642 -56.98 26.30 19.60
C MET A 642 -58.25 25.43 19.73
N GLY A 643 -59.43 26.02 19.55
CA GLY A 643 -60.70 25.33 19.72
C GLY A 643 -61.87 25.92 18.95
N ASP A 644 -62.94 25.15 18.80
CA ASP A 644 -64.20 25.62 18.23
C ASP A 644 -65.08 26.20 19.34
N SER A 645 -65.27 27.52 19.32
CA SER A 645 -66.06 28.23 20.34
C SER A 645 -67.50 27.70 20.49
N THR A 646 -68.12 27.17 19.42
CA THR A 646 -69.50 26.68 19.47
C THR A 646 -69.57 25.31 20.15
N GLN A 647 -68.64 24.42 19.79
CA GLN A 647 -68.59 23.07 20.38
C GLN A 647 -68.12 23.11 21.84
N LEU A 648 -67.13 23.94 22.16
CA LEU A 648 -66.68 24.14 23.53
C LEU A 648 -67.76 24.80 24.40
N ARG A 649 -68.59 25.68 23.82
CA ARG A 649 -69.78 26.20 24.51
C ARG A 649 -70.74 25.09 24.90
N GLN A 650 -70.99 24.16 23.99
CA GLN A 650 -71.83 22.99 24.25
C GLN A 650 -71.24 22.09 25.34
N VAL A 651 -69.91 21.88 25.35
CA VAL A 651 -69.22 21.11 26.40
C VAL A 651 -69.44 21.76 27.77
N ILE A 652 -69.12 23.05 27.90
CA ILE A 652 -69.23 23.77 29.17
C ILE A 652 -70.69 23.79 29.63
N HIS A 653 -71.64 24.04 28.73
CA HIS A 653 -73.07 24.00 29.03
C HIS A 653 -73.53 22.64 29.56
N ASN A 654 -73.18 21.55 28.87
CA ASN A 654 -73.57 20.19 29.27
C ASN A 654 -72.97 19.81 30.64
N LEU A 655 -71.72 20.19 30.91
CA LEU A 655 -71.08 19.93 32.20
C LEU A 655 -71.71 20.76 33.32
N LEU A 656 -72.02 22.04 33.07
CA LEU A 656 -72.69 22.91 34.05
C LEU A 656 -74.12 22.47 34.34
N GLN A 657 -74.86 22.02 33.32
CA GLN A 657 -76.21 21.49 33.48
C GLN A 657 -76.18 20.18 34.29
N ASN A 658 -75.25 19.27 33.96
CA ASN A 658 -75.08 18.04 34.73
C ASN A 658 -74.73 18.29 36.20
N ALA A 659 -73.83 19.26 36.46
CA ALA A 659 -73.43 19.67 37.80
C ALA A 659 -74.60 20.27 38.60
N GLN A 660 -75.42 21.13 37.99
CA GLN A 660 -76.58 21.74 38.64
C GLN A 660 -77.67 20.72 38.97
N ASP A 661 -78.03 19.87 38.02
CA ASP A 661 -79.01 18.80 38.25
C ASP A 661 -78.57 17.88 39.40
N ALA A 662 -77.29 17.49 39.44
CA ALA A 662 -76.75 16.63 40.50
C ALA A 662 -76.81 17.32 41.87
N SER A 663 -76.63 18.65 41.90
CA SER A 663 -76.70 19.46 43.12
C SER A 663 -78.14 19.65 43.62
N LEU A 664 -79.14 19.65 42.72
CA LEU A 664 -80.56 19.71 43.08
C LEU A 664 -81.08 18.39 43.70
N GLU A 665 -80.49 17.25 43.33
CA GLU A 665 -80.83 15.92 43.88
C GLU A 665 -80.18 15.65 45.25
N ALA A 666 -79.19 16.45 45.66
CA ALA A 666 -78.48 16.28 46.92
C ALA A 666 -79.24 16.87 48.13
N SER A 667 -79.16 16.19 49.28
CA SER A 667 -79.82 16.62 50.53
C SER A 667 -79.16 17.85 51.20
N HIS A 668 -77.99 18.27 50.75
CA HIS A 668 -77.21 19.41 51.28
C HIS A 668 -77.15 20.57 50.27
N GLN A 669 -78.16 21.44 50.26
CA GLN A 669 -78.30 22.55 49.31
C GLN A 669 -77.40 23.79 49.59
N SER A 670 -76.26 23.63 50.27
CA SER A 670 -75.55 24.77 50.87
C SER A 670 -74.23 25.18 50.22
N GLU A 671 -73.67 24.40 49.29
CA GLU A 671 -72.43 24.75 48.59
C GLU A 671 -72.66 25.02 47.09
N PRO A 672 -71.96 26.01 46.50
CA PRO A 672 -72.09 26.33 45.08
C PRO A 672 -71.26 25.39 44.19
N VAL A 673 -71.72 25.16 42.96
CA VAL A 673 -70.93 24.48 41.90
C VAL A 673 -69.72 25.36 41.56
N GLU A 674 -68.51 24.78 41.58
CA GLU A 674 -67.26 25.50 41.37
C GLU A 674 -66.70 25.30 39.96
N VAL A 675 -66.40 26.39 39.27
CA VAL A 675 -65.74 26.39 37.96
C VAL A 675 -64.37 27.06 38.08
N LYS A 676 -63.33 26.30 37.77
CA LYS A 676 -61.93 26.72 37.90
C LYS A 676 -61.18 26.59 36.58
N THR A 677 -60.35 27.59 36.24
CA THR A 677 -59.35 27.48 35.17
C THR A 677 -57.96 27.69 35.74
N GLU A 678 -56.99 26.88 35.32
CA GLU A 678 -55.59 26.98 35.78
C GLU A 678 -54.61 26.60 34.67
N LEU A 679 -53.46 27.27 34.62
CA LEU A 679 -52.33 26.89 33.77
C LEU A 679 -51.48 25.83 34.49
N VAL A 680 -51.32 24.65 33.89
CA VAL A 680 -50.57 23.53 34.48
C VAL A 680 -49.42 23.08 33.57
N PRO A 681 -48.25 22.70 34.12
CA PRO A 681 -47.16 22.12 33.33
C PRO A 681 -47.54 20.71 32.85
N TYR A 682 -47.27 20.42 31.58
CA TYR A 682 -47.58 19.17 30.91
C TYR A 682 -46.35 18.63 30.15
N GLY A 683 -45.49 17.91 30.86
CA GLY A 683 -44.35 17.18 30.28
C GLY A 683 -43.20 18.06 29.77
N GLU A 684 -42.09 17.38 29.44
CA GLU A 684 -40.90 17.97 28.82
C GLU A 684 -40.68 17.33 27.45
N GLN A 685 -40.71 18.13 26.39
CA GLN A 685 -40.15 17.75 25.09
C GLN A 685 -38.98 18.67 24.79
N SER A 686 -37.82 18.09 24.54
CA SER A 686 -36.60 18.82 24.15
C SER A 686 -36.10 19.83 25.20
N GLY A 687 -36.33 19.57 26.49
CA GLY A 687 -35.88 20.45 27.59
C GLY A 687 -36.70 21.74 27.79
N ILE A 688 -37.85 21.85 27.13
CA ILE A 688 -38.80 22.96 27.33
C ILE A 688 -40.05 22.41 28.03
N ALA A 689 -40.40 22.97 29.18
CA ALA A 689 -41.64 22.66 29.89
C ALA A 689 -42.83 23.13 29.04
N GLN A 690 -43.68 22.20 28.59
CA GLN A 690 -44.92 22.56 27.91
C GLN A 690 -45.97 22.92 28.96
N ASN A 691 -46.83 23.90 28.64
CA ASN A 691 -47.95 24.29 29.49
C ASN A 691 -49.26 23.82 28.86
N ALA A 692 -50.27 23.55 29.69
CA ALA A 692 -51.61 23.19 29.28
C ALA A 692 -52.64 23.95 30.11
N VAL A 693 -53.79 24.29 29.52
CA VAL A 693 -54.89 24.95 30.23
C VAL A 693 -55.84 23.88 30.76
N ARG A 694 -56.08 23.86 32.07
CA ARG A 694 -57.05 22.98 32.71
C ARG A 694 -58.32 23.74 33.04
N LEU A 695 -59.46 23.21 32.59
CA LEU A 695 -60.80 23.63 33.02
C LEU A 695 -61.37 22.54 33.94
N THR A 696 -61.79 22.93 35.14
CA THR A 696 -62.38 22.02 36.12
C THR A 696 -63.76 22.52 36.53
N ILE A 697 -64.75 21.62 36.50
CA ILE A 697 -66.09 21.85 37.01
C ILE A 697 -66.33 20.84 38.12
N SER A 698 -66.62 21.34 39.33
CA SER A 698 -66.84 20.54 40.53
C SER A 698 -68.23 20.81 41.08
N ASP A 699 -69.01 19.77 41.26
CA ASP A 699 -70.31 19.83 41.92
C ASP A 699 -70.24 19.31 43.36
N ASN A 700 -71.35 19.47 44.08
CA ASN A 700 -71.61 18.95 45.41
C ASN A 700 -72.84 18.01 45.40
N GLY A 701 -73.05 17.32 44.28
CA GLY A 701 -74.16 16.40 44.09
C GLY A 701 -73.95 15.02 44.72
N VAL A 702 -74.77 14.06 44.32
CA VAL A 702 -74.70 12.66 44.80
C VAL A 702 -73.49 11.87 44.26
N GLY A 703 -72.72 12.43 43.32
CA GLY A 703 -71.60 11.77 42.65
C GLY A 703 -72.01 10.53 41.83
N PHE A 704 -71.03 9.70 41.45
CA PHE A 704 -71.25 8.50 40.65
C PHE A 704 -71.04 7.20 41.46
N PRO A 705 -71.94 6.21 41.37
CA PRO A 705 -71.64 4.86 41.84
C PRO A 705 -70.41 4.29 41.11
N ALA A 706 -69.55 3.52 41.80
CA ALA A 706 -68.29 3.01 41.22
C ALA A 706 -68.48 2.25 39.88
N LYS A 707 -69.58 1.52 39.73
CA LYS A 707 -69.93 0.79 38.50
C LYS A 707 -70.25 1.70 37.31
N ILE A 708 -70.76 2.90 37.57
CA ILE A 708 -71.18 3.86 36.54
C ILE A 708 -70.03 4.80 36.20
N LEU A 709 -69.18 5.16 37.18
CA LEU A 709 -68.02 6.04 36.97
C LEU A 709 -67.09 5.52 35.87
N ALA A 710 -66.81 4.21 35.85
CA ALA A 710 -65.94 3.58 34.84
C ALA A 710 -66.51 3.65 33.40
N ARG A 711 -67.84 3.78 33.28
CA ARG A 711 -68.57 3.77 32.01
C ARG A 711 -69.26 5.12 31.75
N ALA A 712 -68.90 6.17 32.49
CA ALA A 712 -69.64 7.43 32.50
C ALA A 712 -69.65 8.14 31.13
N PHE A 713 -68.63 7.92 30.32
CA PHE A 713 -68.53 8.47 28.96
C PHE A 713 -69.13 7.57 27.88
N GLU A 714 -69.61 6.37 28.21
CA GLU A 714 -70.31 5.51 27.26
C GLU A 714 -71.72 6.06 26.96
N PRO A 715 -72.21 5.95 25.70
CA PRO A 715 -73.56 6.36 25.35
C PRO A 715 -74.63 5.63 26.18
N TYR A 716 -75.70 6.35 26.53
CA TYR A 716 -76.89 5.85 27.26
C TYR A 716 -76.67 5.46 28.72
N VAL A 717 -75.49 5.73 29.27
CA VAL A 717 -75.23 5.53 30.70
C VAL A 717 -75.73 6.74 31.48
N THR A 718 -76.77 6.55 32.30
CA THR A 718 -77.39 7.61 33.13
C THR A 718 -77.95 7.05 34.43
N THR A 719 -77.86 7.82 35.51
CA THR A 719 -78.52 7.54 36.80
C THR A 719 -79.86 8.25 36.96
N LYS A 720 -80.18 9.21 36.07
CA LYS A 720 -81.37 10.07 36.15
C LYS A 720 -82.57 9.48 35.44
N SER A 721 -83.75 9.57 36.05
CA SER A 721 -85.02 9.05 35.50
C SER A 721 -85.49 9.72 34.21
N LYS A 722 -85.08 10.98 33.95
CA LYS A 722 -85.38 11.74 32.72
C LYS A 722 -84.13 12.02 31.86
N GLY A 723 -82.96 11.46 32.19
CA GLY A 723 -81.71 11.74 31.47
C GLY A 723 -81.55 10.86 30.23
N THR A 724 -81.03 11.42 29.13
CA THR A 724 -80.77 10.68 27.88
C THR A 724 -79.48 9.85 27.90
N GLY A 725 -78.57 10.12 28.84
CA GLY A 725 -77.27 9.43 28.95
C GLY A 725 -76.30 9.71 27.79
N LEU A 726 -76.60 10.69 26.94
CA LEU A 726 -75.75 11.05 25.78
C LEU A 726 -74.86 12.26 26.03
N GLY A 727 -75.20 13.12 27.00
CA GLY A 727 -74.51 14.39 27.23
C GLY A 727 -73.01 14.24 27.50
N LEU A 728 -72.61 13.29 28.35
CA LEU A 728 -71.19 13.08 28.69
C LEU A 728 -70.41 12.38 27.57
N ALA A 729 -71.07 11.52 26.79
CA ALA A 729 -70.50 10.91 25.59
C ALA A 729 -70.23 11.96 24.49
N VAL A 730 -71.13 12.94 24.32
CA VAL A 730 -70.91 14.10 23.43
C VAL A 730 -69.74 14.95 23.91
N VAL A 731 -69.65 15.21 25.22
CA VAL A 731 -68.51 15.94 25.79
C VAL A 731 -67.19 15.21 25.50
N LYS A 732 -67.14 13.90 25.74
CA LYS A 732 -65.94 13.10 25.48
C LYS A 732 -65.50 13.19 24.02
N LYS A 733 -66.44 13.01 23.08
CA LYS A 733 -66.20 13.11 21.65
C LYS A 733 -65.67 14.48 21.23
N ILE A 734 -66.32 15.57 21.66
CA ILE A 734 -65.88 16.93 21.33
C ILE A 734 -64.47 17.17 21.86
N ILE A 735 -64.16 16.75 23.10
CA ILE A 735 -62.83 16.93 23.69
C ILE A 735 -61.76 16.11 22.96
N ASP A 736 -62.07 14.87 22.57
CA ASP A 736 -61.17 14.03 21.79
C ASP A 736 -60.91 14.63 20.38
N ASP A 737 -61.95 15.15 19.71
CA ASP A 737 -61.84 15.85 18.41
C ASP A 737 -61.02 17.15 18.49
N HIS A 738 -60.93 17.76 19.68
CA HIS A 738 -60.08 18.92 19.97
C HIS A 738 -58.66 18.55 20.41
N GLY A 739 -58.32 17.26 20.46
CA GLY A 739 -57.01 16.77 20.92
C GLY A 739 -56.73 17.08 22.39
N ALA A 740 -57.79 17.23 23.21
CA ALA A 740 -57.71 17.51 24.63
C ALA A 740 -58.03 16.25 25.45
N LYS A 741 -57.64 16.21 26.73
CA LYS A 741 -57.93 15.08 27.63
C LYS A 741 -59.04 15.45 28.60
N ILE A 742 -59.98 14.54 28.83
CA ILE A 742 -61.02 14.69 29.86
C ILE A 742 -60.91 13.58 30.89
N GLU A 743 -61.14 13.94 32.15
CA GLU A 743 -61.16 13.04 33.29
C GLU A 743 -62.34 13.34 34.20
N ILE A 744 -62.95 12.29 34.77
CA ILE A 744 -64.03 12.38 35.73
C ILE A 744 -63.68 11.60 36.99
N ARG A 745 -63.92 12.19 38.17
CA ARG A 745 -63.68 11.56 39.47
C ARG A 745 -64.76 11.96 40.47
N ASN A 746 -65.02 11.11 41.46
CA ASN A 746 -65.81 11.52 42.62
C ASN A 746 -64.97 12.36 43.57
N ARG A 747 -65.57 13.40 44.16
CA ARG A 747 -65.01 14.16 45.27
C ARG A 747 -65.32 13.43 46.56
N MET A 748 -64.29 13.13 47.33
CA MET A 748 -64.40 12.38 48.59
C MET A 748 -64.10 13.30 49.77
N ARG A 749 -64.90 13.21 50.84
CA ARG A 749 -64.60 13.81 52.15
C ARG A 749 -64.53 12.68 53.18
N GLY A 750 -63.33 12.16 53.42
CA GLY A 750 -63.17 10.88 54.13
C GLY A 750 -63.57 9.72 53.23
N GLU A 751 -64.50 8.87 53.69
CA GLU A 751 -65.06 7.75 52.91
C GLU A 751 -66.39 8.09 52.20
N GLU A 752 -66.95 9.29 52.42
CA GLU A 752 -68.21 9.71 51.81
C GLU A 752 -67.99 10.49 50.51
N VAL A 753 -68.83 10.18 49.51
CA VAL A 753 -68.89 10.91 48.23
C VAL A 753 -69.64 12.22 48.45
N VAL A 754 -68.97 13.34 48.22
CA VAL A 754 -69.52 14.70 48.42
C VAL A 754 -69.77 15.45 47.11
N GLY A 755 -69.63 14.77 45.96
CA GLY A 755 -69.88 15.34 44.63
C GLY A 755 -69.04 14.67 43.55
N ALA A 756 -69.07 15.23 42.34
CA ALA A 756 -68.19 14.85 41.25
C ALA A 756 -67.34 16.03 40.75
N GLN A 757 -66.24 15.69 40.10
CA GLN A 757 -65.32 16.63 39.47
C GLN A 757 -64.99 16.15 38.06
N VAL A 758 -65.19 17.04 37.09
CA VAL A 758 -64.78 16.84 35.69
C VAL A 758 -63.65 17.82 35.37
N SER A 759 -62.54 17.30 34.85
CA SER A 759 -61.38 18.10 34.46
C SER A 759 -61.05 17.89 32.98
N ILE A 760 -60.92 18.97 32.24
CA ILE A 760 -60.51 18.98 30.83
C ILE A 760 -59.16 19.66 30.72
N LEU A 761 -58.23 19.03 30.02
CA LEU A 761 -56.86 19.49 29.79
C LEU A 761 -56.63 19.79 28.31
N PHE A 762 -56.47 21.06 27.99
CA PHE A 762 -56.16 21.55 26.64
C PHE A 762 -54.66 21.69 26.47
N MET A 763 -54.08 20.87 25.59
CA MET A 763 -52.64 20.84 25.30
C MET A 763 -52.27 21.70 24.07
N ASN A 764 -53.23 21.94 23.17
CA ASN A 764 -53.02 22.71 21.94
C ASN A 764 -53.31 24.20 22.19
N LEU A 765 -52.32 24.91 22.71
CA LEU A 765 -52.40 26.35 22.96
C LEU A 765 -52.18 27.13 21.66
N ALA A 766 -52.90 28.24 21.48
CA ALA A 766 -52.62 29.17 20.40
C ALA A 766 -51.21 29.73 20.63
N LYS A 767 -50.32 29.55 19.64
CA LYS A 767 -49.03 30.23 19.67
C LYS A 767 -49.33 31.72 19.62
N GLU A 768 -48.76 32.49 20.56
CA GLU A 768 -48.75 33.95 20.45
C GLU A 768 -48.32 34.29 19.02
N ALA A 769 -49.22 34.91 18.27
CA ALA A 769 -48.86 35.52 17.01
C ALA A 769 -47.87 36.62 17.37
N ALA A 770 -46.58 36.32 17.17
CA ALA A 770 -45.48 37.23 17.37
C ALA A 770 -45.64 38.50 16.53
#